data_AF-A0A2X0M2I5-F1
#
_entry.id   AF-A0A2X0M2I5-F1
#
_cell.length_a   1.000
_cell.length_b   1.000
_cell.length_c   1.000
_cell.angle_alpha   90.00
_cell.angle_beta   90.00
_cell.angle_gamma   90.00
#
_symmetry.space_group_name_H-M   'P 1'
#
loop_
_entity.id
_entity.type
_entity.pdbx_description
1 polymer ?
#
loop_
_entity_poly.entity_id
_entity_poly.type
_entity_poly.pdbx_seq_one_letter_code
_entity_poly.pdbx_strand_id
1 'polypeptide(L)'
;MSLSLNTASAEAGSSSGSGGATPPSATTAPAPASSSRRSRSKSVSQHLDPSALSFARAYAIGFTASILPSLLRILVPLVTGKKPRSVSRVARQVWDAIVCATHYNGLALAFGVSIGGAKWGEDKIERLVASAYVSALSTIRPRRTSNILPGEDDRDRSERAGGQSGVSQSRSITTEQVLQDPMHARRIKILSTLISGTIASFVSISLLQSRPTKTSASTSASGPVATAAGAAPNTSVKEQGARIPNLGFSPYTALNDPLPPLRTNFSTPLPPIVPSRQKESSTLDLTLFLFVRAADTLVRSAYEKTGLTTRPDRFGLVSRFVAMHADTLLFWASCWRIMWCFFYLPHRLPKAYNLWILRLARLDVRLLSDFGWQRLLQYARKGEYVYGKSSSTEVVKTCKGIATYSGISAERVIPDNITRLDCSVIHGRVGKGTCEANAIKRWLLAFSDCFKIYLPVHLVPSLLFGFGSLARQPVASIIRILLAASRSSAFLATFVASIYASVCLMRTRLPMLFPFISQQAMDGGWCTGLGCFLCGLSVLIENKRRRREMALYCAPRALYTVLDSIVPQVVQNGPMGVWLAKWGERALFALSTGTVVSATVHRPDLVSGVVRGILGLAVGDWDGKAVKQIKKISSK
;
A
#
# COMPACT_ATOMS: atom_id res chain seq x y z
N MET A 1 37.40 24.96 1.33
CA MET A 1 38.71 24.46 0.86
C MET A 1 38.47 23.57 -0.35
N SER A 2 38.43 24.22 -1.49
CA SER A 2 38.32 23.70 -2.85
C SER A 2 39.72 23.49 -3.40
N LEU A 3 39.99 22.39 -4.10
CA LEU A 3 41.10 22.30 -5.06
C LEU A 3 40.74 21.32 -6.17
N SER A 4 40.37 21.91 -7.30
CA SER A 4 40.38 21.32 -8.63
C SER A 4 41.80 21.36 -9.17
N LEU A 5 42.25 20.33 -9.89
CA LEU A 5 43.42 20.43 -10.77
C LEU A 5 43.07 19.79 -12.11
N ASN A 6 42.81 20.67 -13.08
CA ASN A 6 42.97 20.43 -14.50
C ASN A 6 44.46 20.58 -14.84
N THR A 7 44.99 19.72 -15.69
CA THR A 7 46.22 20.00 -16.44
C THR A 7 46.01 19.57 -17.89
N ALA A 8 46.10 20.56 -18.78
CA ALA A 8 46.24 20.40 -20.22
C ALA A 8 47.55 21.10 -20.63
N SER A 9 48.29 20.49 -21.56
CA SER A 9 49.37 21.06 -22.39
C SER A 9 49.54 20.04 -23.55
N ALA A 10 49.28 20.37 -24.82
CA ALA A 10 50.17 21.03 -25.81
C ALA A 10 51.46 20.20 -26.05
N GLU A 11 52.00 19.92 -27.24
CA GLU A 11 51.85 20.42 -28.61
C GLU A 11 52.72 19.55 -29.58
N ALA A 12 52.50 19.68 -30.90
CA ALA A 12 53.36 19.35 -32.06
C ALA A 12 53.70 17.86 -32.37
N GLY A 13 53.77 17.37 -33.62
CA GLY A 13 53.68 17.94 -34.96
C GLY A 13 54.17 16.92 -36.02
N SER A 14 53.84 17.12 -37.30
CA SER A 14 54.38 16.47 -38.53
C SER A 14 54.02 14.98 -38.76
N SER A 15 53.83 14.42 -39.96
CA SER A 15 53.76 14.91 -41.35
C SER A 15 53.36 13.72 -42.26
N SER A 16 52.58 14.01 -43.32
CA SER A 16 52.58 13.39 -44.67
C SER A 16 52.73 11.87 -44.90
N GLY A 17 51.82 11.29 -45.70
CA GLY A 17 52.10 10.05 -46.43
C GLY A 17 50.88 9.40 -47.08
N SER A 18 50.57 9.78 -48.31
CA SER A 18 49.59 9.19 -49.21
C SER A 18 49.99 7.80 -49.74
N GLY A 19 49.02 6.92 -50.00
CA GLY A 19 49.23 5.74 -50.86
C GLY A 19 48.09 4.74 -50.78
N GLY A 20 47.24 4.69 -51.81
CA GLY A 20 46.15 3.73 -51.92
C GLY A 20 46.59 2.37 -52.48
N ALA A 21 45.87 1.31 -52.09
CA ALA A 21 45.61 0.12 -52.89
C ALA A 21 44.57 -0.77 -52.18
N THR A 22 43.52 -1.17 -52.91
CA THR A 22 42.63 -2.31 -52.65
C THR A 22 42.80 -3.31 -53.81
N PRO A 23 42.33 -4.58 -53.73
CA PRO A 23 42.01 -5.48 -52.60
C PRO A 23 42.73 -6.86 -52.75
N PRO A 24 42.38 -7.90 -51.97
CA PRO A 24 41.41 -8.85 -52.52
C PRO A 24 40.35 -9.34 -51.51
N SER A 25 39.25 -9.79 -52.09
CA SER A 25 38.06 -10.41 -51.52
C SER A 25 38.28 -11.79 -50.92
N ALA A 26 37.68 -12.08 -49.75
CA ALA A 26 36.86 -13.27 -49.51
C ALA A 26 36.32 -13.37 -48.06
N THR A 27 35.06 -13.84 -47.98
CA THR A 27 34.41 -14.54 -46.85
C THR A 27 33.63 -13.71 -45.82
N THR A 28 32.37 -13.47 -46.16
CA THR A 28 31.27 -13.03 -45.30
C THR A 28 30.92 -14.06 -44.23
N ALA A 29 31.15 -13.73 -42.96
CA ALA A 29 30.53 -14.41 -41.82
C ALA A 29 29.20 -13.70 -41.46
N PRO A 30 28.11 -14.43 -41.11
CA PRO A 30 26.82 -13.81 -40.86
C PRO A 30 26.82 -13.05 -39.52
N ALA A 31 26.39 -11.79 -39.56
CA ALA A 31 26.20 -10.95 -38.39
C ALA A 31 25.13 -11.52 -37.43
N PRO A 32 25.27 -11.36 -36.11
CA PRO A 32 24.37 -11.96 -35.12
C PRO A 32 22.97 -11.32 -35.17
N ALA A 33 21.94 -12.17 -35.08
CA ALA A 33 20.49 -11.93 -35.20
C ALA A 33 19.84 -10.93 -34.20
N SER A 34 20.61 -10.01 -33.62
CA SER A 34 20.15 -9.03 -32.63
C SER A 34 19.54 -7.76 -33.24
N SER A 35 19.89 -7.40 -34.48
CA SER A 35 19.37 -6.22 -35.18
C SER A 35 17.95 -6.44 -35.73
N SER A 36 17.67 -7.65 -36.24
CA SER A 36 16.38 -8.06 -36.82
C SER A 36 15.23 -8.05 -35.80
N ARG A 37 15.46 -8.52 -34.56
CA ARG A 37 14.43 -8.53 -33.50
C ARG A 37 14.05 -7.11 -33.05
N ARG A 38 15.02 -6.19 -33.08
CA ARG A 38 14.84 -4.78 -32.72
C ARG A 38 14.18 -3.98 -33.86
N SER A 39 14.41 -4.33 -35.13
CA SER A 39 13.72 -3.70 -36.26
C SER A 39 12.28 -4.22 -36.41
N ARG A 40 12.02 -5.52 -36.20
CA ARG A 40 10.65 -6.09 -36.17
C ARG A 40 9.79 -5.49 -35.05
N SER A 41 10.34 -5.30 -33.85
CA SER A 41 9.63 -4.65 -32.75
C SER A 41 9.28 -3.18 -33.06
N LYS A 42 10.13 -2.47 -33.82
CA LYS A 42 9.84 -1.10 -34.27
C LYS A 42 8.78 -1.05 -35.37
N SER A 43 8.81 -1.99 -36.32
CA SER A 43 7.84 -2.10 -37.41
C SER A 43 6.43 -2.43 -36.92
N VAL A 44 6.27 -3.34 -35.95
CA VAL A 44 4.95 -3.65 -35.35
C VAL A 44 4.40 -2.46 -34.56
N SER A 45 5.27 -1.63 -33.96
CA SER A 45 4.86 -0.48 -33.15
C SER A 45 4.38 0.72 -33.98
N GLN A 46 4.60 0.75 -35.29
CA GLN A 46 4.25 1.89 -36.15
C GLN A 46 2.78 1.89 -36.63
N HIS A 47 2.07 0.75 -36.54
CA HIS A 47 0.68 0.62 -37.02
C HIS A 47 -0.37 0.42 -35.91
N LEU A 48 0.05 0.38 -34.64
CA LEU A 48 -0.86 0.23 -33.51
C LEU A 48 -1.24 1.60 -32.93
N ASP A 49 -2.52 1.79 -32.62
CA ASP A 49 -3.01 2.94 -31.86
C ASP A 49 -2.19 3.08 -30.56
N PRO A 50 -1.68 4.28 -30.20
CA PRO A 50 -0.92 4.50 -28.97
C PRO A 50 -1.59 3.96 -27.70
N SER A 51 -2.92 3.91 -27.69
CA SER A 51 -3.71 3.33 -26.60
C SER A 51 -3.54 1.81 -26.46
N ALA A 52 -3.34 1.07 -27.56
CA ALA A 52 -3.16 -0.37 -27.56
C ALA A 52 -1.85 -0.79 -26.89
N LEU A 53 -0.77 -0.01 -27.08
CA LEU A 53 0.52 -0.26 -26.45
C LEU A 53 0.46 -0.04 -24.93
N SER A 54 -0.22 1.03 -24.50
CA SER A 54 -0.46 1.34 -23.09
C SER A 54 -1.34 0.27 -22.42
N PHE A 55 -2.38 -0.19 -23.12
CA PHE A 55 -3.21 -1.31 -22.70
C PHE A 55 -2.38 -2.59 -22.50
N ALA A 56 -1.58 -2.98 -23.49
CA ALA A 56 -0.79 -4.22 -23.44
C ALA A 56 0.23 -4.20 -22.29
N ARG A 57 0.91 -3.07 -22.06
CA ARG A 57 1.84 -2.89 -20.94
C ARG A 57 1.13 -2.99 -19.60
N ALA A 58 0.00 -2.31 -19.44
CA ALA A 58 -0.80 -2.36 -18.22
C ALA A 58 -1.38 -3.76 -17.96
N TYR A 59 -1.84 -4.46 -19.00
CA TYR A 59 -2.31 -5.83 -18.93
C TYR A 59 -1.22 -6.78 -18.44
N ALA A 60 0.00 -6.69 -19.02
CA ALA A 60 1.13 -7.51 -18.61
C ALA A 60 1.51 -7.29 -17.13
N ILE A 61 1.42 -6.05 -16.64
CA ILE A 61 1.62 -5.72 -15.23
C ILE A 61 0.55 -6.37 -14.36
N GLY A 62 -0.73 -6.25 -14.70
CA GLY A 62 -1.83 -6.86 -13.95
C GLY A 62 -1.78 -8.39 -13.94
N PHE A 63 -1.36 -8.99 -15.06
CA PHE A 63 -1.12 -10.44 -15.18
C PHE A 63 0.01 -10.88 -14.25
N THR A 64 1.14 -10.17 -14.29
CA THR A 64 2.29 -10.45 -13.41
C THR A 64 1.92 -10.32 -11.94
N ALA A 65 1.17 -9.27 -11.58
CA ALA A 65 0.71 -9.05 -10.20
C ALA A 65 -0.20 -10.17 -9.68
N SER A 66 -0.97 -10.81 -10.57
CA SER A 66 -1.87 -11.91 -10.23
C SER A 66 -1.13 -13.23 -10.01
N ILE A 67 -0.06 -13.47 -10.76
CA ILE A 67 0.68 -14.75 -10.75
C ILE A 67 1.85 -14.75 -9.77
N LEU A 68 2.47 -13.59 -9.55
CA LEU A 68 3.68 -13.45 -8.74
C LEU A 68 3.58 -14.07 -7.33
N PRO A 69 2.48 -13.89 -6.55
CA PRO A 69 2.36 -14.52 -5.23
C PRO A 69 2.36 -16.05 -5.30
N SER A 70 1.74 -16.63 -6.32
CA SER A 70 1.70 -18.08 -6.54
C SER A 70 3.08 -18.62 -6.90
N LEU A 71 3.82 -17.91 -7.77
CA LEU A 71 5.20 -18.27 -8.11
C LEU A 71 6.12 -18.18 -6.88
N LEU A 72 6.01 -17.11 -6.08
CA LEU A 72 6.79 -16.96 -4.85
C LEU A 72 6.51 -18.09 -3.85
N ARG A 73 5.26 -18.54 -3.72
CA ARG A 73 4.91 -19.69 -2.86
C ARG A 73 5.52 -21.02 -3.34
N ILE A 74 5.91 -21.11 -4.60
CA ILE A 74 6.56 -22.30 -5.18
C ILE A 74 8.08 -22.17 -5.03
N LEU A 75 8.63 -20.99 -5.32
CA LEU A 75 10.08 -20.73 -5.31
C LEU A 75 10.66 -20.68 -3.89
N VAL A 76 9.94 -20.10 -2.91
CA VAL A 76 10.45 -19.94 -1.54
C VAL A 76 10.76 -21.29 -0.87
N PRO A 77 9.88 -22.31 -0.89
CA PRO A 77 10.20 -23.64 -0.36
C PRO A 77 11.40 -24.31 -1.04
N LEU A 78 11.57 -24.10 -2.35
CA LEU A 78 12.66 -24.66 -3.15
C LEU A 78 14.02 -24.09 -2.70
N VAL A 79 14.07 -22.79 -2.41
CA VAL A 79 15.27 -22.10 -1.92
C VAL A 79 15.52 -22.36 -0.43
N THR A 80 14.46 -22.63 0.36
CA THR A 80 14.56 -22.83 1.82
C THR A 80 14.74 -24.29 2.25
N GLY A 81 14.96 -25.22 1.31
CA GLY A 81 15.25 -26.63 1.62
C GLY A 81 14.08 -27.41 2.21
N LYS A 82 12.82 -26.95 2.04
CA LYS A 82 11.64 -27.70 2.47
C LYS A 82 11.34 -28.84 1.46
N LYS A 83 10.77 -29.96 1.95
CA LYS A 83 10.45 -31.14 1.12
C LYS A 83 9.77 -30.75 -0.21
N PRO A 84 10.19 -31.34 -1.35
CA PRO A 84 9.63 -31.01 -2.65
C PRO A 84 8.13 -31.30 -2.68
N ARG A 85 7.35 -30.32 -3.14
CA ARG A 85 5.92 -30.52 -3.44
C ARG A 85 5.81 -31.36 -4.71
N SER A 86 4.79 -32.24 -4.77
CA SER A 86 4.50 -33.03 -5.98
C SER A 86 4.38 -32.11 -7.21
N VAL A 87 5.10 -32.45 -8.28
CA VAL A 87 5.16 -31.68 -9.54
C VAL A 87 3.77 -31.44 -10.12
N SER A 88 2.88 -32.43 -10.04
CA SER A 88 1.49 -32.33 -10.53
C SER A 88 0.64 -31.33 -9.73
N ARG A 89 0.96 -31.11 -8.45
CA ARG A 89 0.29 -30.12 -7.61
C ARG A 89 0.81 -28.71 -7.90
N VAL A 90 2.10 -28.57 -8.16
CA VAL A 90 2.73 -27.31 -8.56
C VAL A 90 2.20 -26.88 -9.93
N ALA A 91 2.18 -27.79 -10.92
CA ALA A 91 1.65 -27.52 -12.25
C ALA A 91 0.18 -27.06 -12.21
N ARG A 92 -0.68 -27.75 -11.45
CA ARG A 92 -2.08 -27.31 -11.24
C ARG A 92 -2.19 -25.93 -10.60
N GLN A 93 -1.39 -25.64 -9.57
CA GLN A 93 -1.41 -24.31 -8.93
C GLN A 93 -0.99 -23.17 -9.87
N VAL A 94 0.00 -23.43 -10.74
CA VAL A 94 0.43 -22.46 -11.75
C VAL A 94 -0.68 -22.28 -12.80
N TRP A 95 -1.27 -23.37 -13.28
CA TRP A 95 -2.36 -23.33 -14.26
C TRP A 95 -3.57 -22.57 -13.72
N ASP A 96 -4.04 -22.90 -12.51
CA ASP A 96 -5.16 -22.21 -11.86
C ASP A 96 -4.87 -20.70 -11.69
N ALA A 97 -3.62 -20.34 -11.38
CA ALA A 97 -3.20 -18.95 -11.27
C ALA A 97 -3.22 -18.21 -12.61
N ILE A 98 -2.80 -18.87 -13.70
CA ILE A 98 -2.84 -18.31 -15.06
C ILE A 98 -4.29 -18.08 -15.49
N VAL A 99 -5.14 -19.11 -15.38
CA VAL A 99 -6.56 -19.02 -15.75
C VAL A 99 -7.27 -17.92 -14.95
N CYS A 100 -7.00 -17.83 -13.64
CA CYS A 100 -7.55 -16.78 -12.81
C CYS A 100 -7.03 -15.38 -13.20
N ALA A 101 -5.76 -15.26 -13.63
CA ALA A 101 -5.17 -13.99 -14.05
C ALA A 101 -5.74 -13.48 -15.39
N THR A 102 -6.10 -14.38 -16.31
CA THR A 102 -6.64 -14.04 -17.64
C THR A 102 -8.16 -13.86 -17.66
N HIS A 103 -8.85 -14.16 -16.57
CA HIS A 103 -10.31 -14.02 -16.50
C HIS A 103 -10.74 -12.55 -16.70
N TYR A 104 -11.95 -12.31 -17.22
CA TYR A 104 -12.42 -10.95 -17.54
C TYR A 104 -12.62 -10.05 -16.31
N ASN A 105 -12.82 -10.63 -15.13
CA ASN A 105 -12.84 -9.93 -13.85
C ASN A 105 -11.48 -9.97 -13.13
N GLY A 106 -10.41 -10.32 -13.85
CA GLY A 106 -9.04 -10.36 -13.35
C GLY A 106 -8.35 -9.00 -13.39
N LEU A 107 -7.25 -8.89 -12.65
CA LEU A 107 -6.46 -7.66 -12.55
C LEU A 107 -5.79 -7.28 -13.87
N ALA A 108 -5.45 -8.26 -14.72
CA ALA A 108 -4.85 -8.00 -16.03
C ALA A 108 -5.77 -7.13 -16.90
N LEU A 109 -7.03 -7.54 -17.07
CA LEU A 109 -7.99 -6.76 -17.84
C LEU A 109 -8.30 -5.42 -17.15
N ALA A 110 -8.46 -5.43 -15.83
CA ALA A 110 -8.73 -4.22 -15.06
C ALA A 110 -7.65 -3.14 -15.24
N PHE A 111 -6.37 -3.51 -15.17
CA PHE A 111 -5.26 -2.58 -15.38
C PHE A 111 -5.19 -2.12 -16.84
N GLY A 112 -5.35 -3.06 -17.79
CA GLY A 112 -5.43 -2.76 -19.22
C GLY A 112 -6.49 -1.71 -19.53
N VAL A 113 -7.74 -1.96 -19.12
CA VAL A 113 -8.89 -1.06 -19.32
C VAL A 113 -8.67 0.29 -18.65
N SER A 114 -8.17 0.32 -17.42
CA SER A 114 -7.95 1.57 -16.68
C SER A 114 -6.92 2.48 -17.37
N ILE A 115 -5.79 1.95 -17.83
CA ILE A 115 -4.70 2.76 -18.40
C ILE A 115 -4.86 2.95 -19.92
N GLY A 116 -5.11 1.87 -20.66
CA GLY A 116 -5.34 1.93 -22.11
C GLY A 116 -6.62 2.68 -22.45
N GLY A 117 -7.70 2.46 -21.70
CA GLY A 117 -8.95 3.19 -21.86
C GLY A 117 -8.82 4.68 -21.53
N ALA A 118 -7.99 5.04 -20.54
CA ALA A 118 -7.69 6.43 -20.24
C ALA A 118 -7.02 7.13 -21.42
N LYS A 119 -6.01 6.51 -22.04
CA LYS A 119 -5.34 7.08 -23.21
C LYS A 119 -6.29 7.19 -24.41
N TRP A 120 -7.07 6.15 -24.67
CA TRP A 120 -8.05 6.12 -25.76
C TRP A 120 -9.15 7.18 -25.60
N GLY A 121 -9.65 7.38 -24.38
CA GLY A 121 -10.71 8.36 -24.12
C GLY A 121 -10.22 9.80 -24.00
N GLU A 122 -8.93 10.02 -23.76
CA GLU A 122 -8.34 11.35 -23.58
C GLU A 122 -8.60 12.23 -24.80
N ASP A 123 -8.24 11.75 -25.99
CA ASP A 123 -8.34 12.50 -27.24
C ASP A 123 -9.82 12.74 -27.64
N LYS A 124 -10.73 11.85 -27.23
CA LYS A 124 -12.18 11.97 -27.51
C LYS A 124 -12.87 13.00 -26.62
N ILE A 125 -12.43 13.09 -25.37
CA ILE A 125 -13.06 13.93 -24.35
C ILE A 125 -12.40 15.32 -24.30
N GLU A 126 -11.19 15.49 -24.84
CA GLU A 126 -10.45 16.75 -24.83
C GLU A 126 -11.26 17.94 -25.38
N ARG A 127 -11.99 17.77 -26.49
CA ARG A 127 -12.83 18.85 -27.06
C ARG A 127 -13.96 19.27 -26.11
N LEU A 128 -14.59 18.30 -25.44
CA LEU A 128 -15.65 18.55 -24.46
C LEU A 128 -15.10 19.20 -23.19
N VAL A 129 -13.90 18.81 -22.78
CA VAL A 129 -13.23 19.40 -21.62
C VAL A 129 -12.79 20.83 -21.92
N ALA A 130 -12.28 21.09 -23.13
CA ALA A 130 -11.92 22.43 -23.57
C ALA A 130 -13.14 23.36 -23.57
N SER A 131 -14.27 22.94 -24.14
CA SER A 131 -15.49 23.77 -24.14
C SER A 131 -16.01 24.03 -22.72
N ALA A 132 -16.07 23.00 -21.86
CA ALA A 132 -16.49 23.15 -20.47
C ALA A 132 -15.52 24.06 -19.67
N TYR A 133 -14.22 23.95 -19.91
CA TYR A 133 -13.20 24.76 -19.26
C TYR A 133 -13.31 26.24 -19.63
N VAL A 134 -13.55 26.54 -20.91
CA VAL A 134 -13.76 27.91 -21.39
C VAL A 134 -15.05 28.50 -20.82
N SER A 135 -16.14 27.73 -20.80
CA SER A 135 -17.41 28.15 -20.17
C SER A 135 -17.27 28.43 -18.67
N ALA A 136 -16.45 27.64 -17.96
CA ALA A 136 -16.15 27.89 -16.56
C ALA A 136 -15.33 29.18 -16.37
N LEU A 137 -14.33 29.42 -17.23
CA LEU A 137 -13.52 30.64 -17.18
C LEU A 137 -14.31 31.90 -17.48
N SER A 138 -15.21 31.86 -18.48
CA SER A 138 -16.07 33.00 -18.82
C SER A 138 -17.04 33.35 -17.70
N THR A 139 -17.47 32.37 -16.90
CA THR A 139 -18.33 32.58 -15.72
C THR A 139 -17.57 33.20 -14.53
N ILE A 140 -16.28 32.88 -14.37
CA ILE A 140 -15.47 33.32 -13.21
C ILE A 140 -14.87 34.72 -13.42
N ARG A 141 -14.48 35.08 -14.65
CA ARG A 141 -13.80 36.35 -14.96
C ARG A 141 -14.61 37.63 -14.61
N PRO A 142 -15.94 37.73 -14.85
CA PRO A 142 -16.68 38.96 -14.54
C PRO A 142 -16.80 39.25 -13.04
N ARG A 143 -16.56 38.28 -12.15
CA ARG A 143 -16.58 38.47 -10.69
C ARG A 143 -15.29 39.06 -10.12
N ARG A 144 -14.18 39.06 -10.87
CA ARG A 144 -12.87 39.51 -10.37
C ARG A 144 -12.57 40.96 -10.74
N THR A 145 -13.12 41.45 -11.85
CA THR A 145 -13.01 42.84 -12.31
C THR A 145 -13.94 43.81 -11.56
N SER A 146 -14.96 43.33 -10.84
CA SER A 146 -15.80 44.19 -9.99
C SER A 146 -15.17 44.51 -8.62
N ASN A 147 -14.07 43.85 -8.23
CA ASN A 147 -13.50 43.90 -6.88
C ASN A 147 -12.09 44.52 -6.79
N ILE A 148 -11.62 45.21 -7.84
CA ILE A 148 -10.34 45.95 -7.82
C ILE A 148 -10.63 47.40 -8.27
N LEU A 149 -10.61 48.30 -7.27
CA LEU A 149 -10.96 49.74 -7.12
C LEU A 149 -10.33 50.76 -8.11
N PRO A 150 -10.60 52.10 -8.05
CA PRO A 150 -11.28 52.89 -6.99
C PRO A 150 -12.35 53.92 -7.46
N GLY A 151 -13.03 54.53 -6.48
CA GLY A 151 -13.65 55.84 -6.68
C GLY A 151 -12.60 56.95 -6.62
N GLU A 152 -12.73 57.94 -7.49
CA GLU A 152 -12.52 59.37 -7.24
C GLU A 152 -12.98 60.14 -8.50
N ASP A 153 -13.36 61.40 -8.27
CA ASP A 153 -14.08 62.32 -9.14
C ASP A 153 -13.60 62.43 -10.60
N ASP A 154 -14.56 62.55 -11.52
CA ASP A 154 -14.55 63.64 -12.51
C ASP A 154 -15.94 63.83 -13.12
N ARG A 155 -16.59 64.92 -12.69
CA ARG A 155 -17.65 65.59 -13.45
C ARG A 155 -16.98 66.38 -14.58
N ASP A 156 -17.74 66.68 -15.62
CA ASP A 156 -17.38 67.51 -16.77
C ASP A 156 -16.62 66.84 -17.93
N ARG A 157 -17.35 66.07 -18.75
CA ARG A 157 -17.34 66.29 -20.21
C ARG A 157 -18.50 65.59 -20.91
N SER A 158 -19.67 66.21 -20.89
CA SER A 158 -20.68 65.98 -21.94
C SER A 158 -20.45 66.99 -23.07
N GLU A 159 -20.85 66.60 -24.28
CA GLU A 159 -20.93 67.42 -25.50
C GLU A 159 -19.66 67.54 -26.35
N ARG A 160 -19.42 66.53 -27.20
CA ARG A 160 -19.38 66.74 -28.65
C ARG A 160 -19.65 65.45 -29.42
N ALA A 161 -20.52 65.61 -30.41
CA ALA A 161 -21.16 64.60 -31.24
C ALA A 161 -20.20 63.68 -32.00
N GLY A 162 -20.71 62.48 -32.32
CA GLY A 162 -20.34 61.79 -33.57
C GLY A 162 -20.15 60.28 -33.45
N GLY A 163 -21.23 59.52 -33.68
CA GLY A 163 -21.19 58.24 -34.37
C GLY A 163 -20.31 57.12 -33.83
N GLN A 164 -20.89 56.22 -33.05
CA GLN A 164 -20.96 54.78 -33.33
C GLN A 164 -21.55 54.08 -32.10
N SER A 165 -22.61 53.33 -32.34
CA SER A 165 -23.19 52.35 -31.42
C SER A 165 -22.18 51.24 -31.12
N GLY A 166 -21.24 51.54 -30.23
CA GLY A 166 -20.38 50.57 -29.58
C GLY A 166 -21.19 49.77 -28.57
N VAL A 167 -21.89 48.74 -29.04
CA VAL A 167 -22.21 47.60 -28.18
C VAL A 167 -20.86 47.13 -27.65
N SER A 168 -20.63 47.30 -26.35
CA SER A 168 -19.56 46.65 -25.62
C SER A 168 -19.77 45.13 -25.75
N GLN A 169 -19.39 44.57 -26.89
CA GLN A 169 -19.30 43.15 -27.12
C GLN A 169 -18.33 42.64 -26.06
N SER A 170 -18.89 42.03 -25.02
CA SER A 170 -18.17 41.05 -24.22
C SER A 170 -17.63 40.02 -25.21
N ARG A 171 -16.38 40.22 -25.63
CA ARG A 171 -15.69 39.40 -26.63
C ARG A 171 -15.71 37.97 -26.08
N SER A 172 -16.59 37.14 -26.63
CA SER A 172 -16.69 35.74 -26.22
C SER A 172 -15.35 35.09 -26.53
N ILE A 173 -14.64 34.70 -25.47
CA ILE A 173 -13.35 34.05 -25.58
C ILE A 173 -13.59 32.75 -26.37
N THR A 174 -13.05 32.66 -27.58
CA THR A 174 -13.21 31.46 -28.40
C THR A 174 -12.29 30.35 -27.90
N THR A 175 -12.72 29.09 -28.05
CA THR A 175 -11.97 27.91 -27.60
C THR A 175 -10.56 27.87 -28.17
N GLU A 176 -10.39 28.33 -29.42
CA GLU A 176 -9.10 28.41 -30.10
C GLU A 176 -8.13 29.41 -29.44
N GLN A 177 -8.63 30.56 -28.96
CA GLN A 177 -7.80 31.56 -28.28
C GLN A 177 -7.28 31.06 -26.92
N VAL A 178 -8.05 30.25 -26.20
CA VAL A 178 -7.63 29.67 -24.90
C VAL A 178 -6.65 28.52 -25.10
N LEU A 179 -6.79 27.76 -26.18
CA LEU A 179 -5.86 26.70 -26.55
C LEU A 179 -4.49 27.25 -27.00
N GLN A 180 -4.43 28.50 -27.47
CA GLN A 180 -3.17 29.17 -27.80
C GLN A 180 -2.34 29.54 -26.55
N ASP A 181 -2.98 29.74 -25.38
CA ASP A 181 -2.23 29.94 -24.14
C ASP A 181 -1.66 28.60 -23.63
N PRO A 182 -0.32 28.45 -23.56
CA PRO A 182 0.32 27.19 -23.16
C PRO A 182 -0.07 26.74 -21.74
N MET A 183 -0.43 27.68 -20.85
CA MET A 183 -0.86 27.36 -19.49
C MET A 183 -2.27 26.75 -19.46
N HIS A 184 -3.20 27.31 -20.24
CA HIS A 184 -4.56 26.79 -20.33
C HIS A 184 -4.61 25.48 -21.10
N ALA A 185 -3.89 25.37 -22.21
CA ALA A 185 -3.73 24.10 -22.95
C ALA A 185 -3.21 22.97 -22.05
N ARG A 186 -2.18 23.24 -21.23
CA ARG A 186 -1.67 22.25 -20.27
C ARG A 186 -2.71 21.84 -19.23
N ARG A 187 -3.52 22.78 -18.71
CA ARG A 187 -4.57 22.48 -17.73
C ARG A 187 -5.70 21.64 -18.34
N ILE A 188 -6.13 21.98 -19.54
CA ILE A 188 -7.13 21.21 -20.30
C ILE A 188 -6.62 19.78 -20.49
N LYS A 189 -5.36 19.61 -20.89
CA LYS A 189 -4.75 18.29 -21.07
C LYS A 189 -4.65 17.47 -19.78
N ILE A 190 -4.26 18.10 -18.66
CA ILE A 190 -4.25 17.41 -17.35
C ILE A 190 -5.66 16.96 -16.95
N LEU A 191 -6.67 17.81 -17.21
CA LEU A 191 -8.06 17.56 -16.87
C LEU A 191 -8.69 16.48 -17.76
N SER A 192 -8.37 16.45 -19.06
CA SER A 192 -8.81 15.39 -19.97
C SER A 192 -8.23 14.03 -19.58
N THR A 193 -6.94 13.94 -19.25
CA THR A 193 -6.33 12.69 -18.74
C THR A 193 -6.98 12.25 -17.42
N LEU A 194 -7.28 13.20 -16.52
CA LEU A 194 -7.92 12.91 -15.24
C LEU A 194 -9.33 12.35 -15.42
N ILE A 195 -10.17 13.02 -16.21
CA ILE A 195 -11.57 12.63 -16.45
C ILE A 195 -11.63 11.29 -17.19
N SER A 196 -10.83 11.14 -18.25
CA SER A 196 -10.76 9.89 -19.02
C SER A 196 -10.24 8.74 -18.17
N GLY A 197 -9.20 8.97 -17.35
CA GLY A 197 -8.68 8.03 -16.38
C GLY A 197 -9.71 7.61 -15.32
N THR A 198 -10.52 8.54 -14.84
CA THR A 198 -11.61 8.23 -13.89
C THR A 198 -12.69 7.39 -14.54
N ILE A 199 -13.15 7.73 -15.75
CA ILE A 199 -14.18 6.96 -16.47
C ILE A 199 -13.69 5.54 -16.76
N ALA A 200 -12.48 5.40 -17.32
CA ALA A 200 -11.88 4.10 -17.62
C ALA A 200 -11.70 3.24 -16.35
N SER A 201 -11.30 3.87 -15.25
CA SER A 201 -11.14 3.19 -13.96
C SER A 201 -12.48 2.80 -13.32
N PHE A 202 -13.54 3.56 -13.58
CA PHE A 202 -14.90 3.21 -13.16
C PHE A 202 -15.42 1.95 -13.88
N VAL A 203 -15.13 1.81 -15.17
CA VAL A 203 -15.39 0.57 -15.93
C VAL A 203 -14.57 -0.58 -15.36
N SER A 204 -13.27 -0.35 -15.13
CA SER A 204 -12.34 -1.34 -14.58
C SER A 204 -12.79 -1.92 -13.23
N ILE A 205 -13.17 -1.08 -12.25
CA ILE A 205 -13.67 -1.57 -10.96
C ILE A 205 -15.03 -2.26 -11.08
N SER A 206 -15.87 -1.84 -12.04
CA SER A 206 -17.14 -2.50 -12.31
C SER A 206 -16.94 -3.90 -12.87
N LEU A 207 -15.93 -4.11 -13.72
CA LEU A 207 -15.51 -5.42 -14.20
C LEU A 207 -14.97 -6.29 -13.06
N LEU A 208 -14.08 -5.76 -12.21
CA LEU A 208 -13.54 -6.50 -11.05
C LEU A 208 -14.63 -6.95 -10.06
N GLN A 209 -15.69 -6.16 -9.91
CA GLN A 209 -16.82 -6.46 -9.02
C GLN A 209 -17.96 -7.23 -9.71
N SER A 210 -17.84 -7.54 -11.00
CA SER A 210 -18.83 -8.34 -11.72
C SER A 210 -18.77 -9.81 -11.28
N ARG A 211 -19.95 -10.40 -11.02
CA ARG A 211 -20.04 -11.82 -10.66
C ARG A 211 -19.99 -12.68 -11.93
N PRO A 212 -19.29 -13.81 -11.93
CA PRO A 212 -19.45 -14.79 -13.00
C PRO A 212 -20.87 -15.33 -13.00
N THR A 213 -21.54 -15.20 -14.15
CA THR A 213 -22.79 -15.88 -14.45
C THR A 213 -22.53 -17.38 -14.37
N LYS A 214 -23.20 -18.06 -13.43
CA LYS A 214 -23.27 -19.53 -13.47
C LYS A 214 -24.19 -19.89 -14.65
N THR A 215 -23.60 -20.25 -15.78
CA THR A 215 -24.32 -20.96 -16.83
C THR A 215 -24.50 -22.42 -16.38
N SER A 216 -25.72 -22.79 -16.03
CA SER A 216 -26.15 -24.19 -16.02
C SER A 216 -27.58 -24.23 -16.51
N ALA A 217 -27.72 -24.46 -17.82
CA ALA A 217 -28.94 -24.94 -18.43
C ALA A 217 -29.17 -26.42 -18.02
N SER A 218 -30.45 -26.77 -17.83
CA SER A 218 -31.11 -28.10 -17.91
C SER A 218 -30.43 -29.31 -17.23
N THR A 219 -31.11 -30.17 -16.46
CA THR A 219 -32.31 -30.91 -16.88
C THR A 219 -33.12 -31.39 -15.66
N SER A 220 -34.43 -31.41 -15.84
CA SER A 220 -35.51 -31.95 -15.01
C SER A 220 -35.43 -33.46 -14.71
N ALA A 221 -35.82 -33.87 -13.50
CA ALA A 221 -36.63 -35.08 -13.24
C ALA A 221 -37.12 -35.10 -11.77
N SER A 222 -38.31 -35.67 -11.57
CA SER A 222 -39.24 -35.50 -10.44
C SER A 222 -39.45 -36.77 -9.60
N GLY A 223 -39.42 -36.64 -8.26
CA GLY A 223 -40.14 -37.42 -7.19
C GLY A 223 -39.72 -38.88 -6.88
N PRO A 224 -40.18 -39.53 -5.77
CA PRO A 224 -40.62 -39.05 -4.44
C PRO A 224 -40.05 -39.84 -3.20
N VAL A 225 -40.19 -39.24 -1.99
CA VAL A 225 -40.32 -39.75 -0.58
C VAL A 225 -39.74 -41.12 -0.14
N ALA A 226 -38.87 -41.16 0.91
CA ALA A 226 -38.96 -42.05 2.11
C ALA A 226 -37.83 -41.86 3.17
N THR A 227 -38.26 -41.61 4.42
CA THR A 227 -37.78 -42.07 5.76
C THR A 227 -36.30 -42.10 6.20
N ALA A 228 -36.03 -41.30 7.24
CA ALA A 228 -35.33 -41.57 8.52
C ALA A 228 -33.98 -42.34 8.60
N ALA A 229 -33.09 -41.71 9.40
CA ALA A 229 -31.94 -42.24 10.16
C ALA A 229 -30.58 -42.44 9.44
N GLY A 230 -29.56 -41.74 9.96
CA GLY A 230 -28.15 -42.14 9.84
C GLY A 230 -27.26 -41.22 8.99
N ALA A 231 -26.22 -40.67 9.64
CA ALA A 231 -25.01 -40.09 9.06
C ALA A 231 -25.16 -38.82 8.19
N ALA A 232 -24.84 -37.66 8.77
CA ALA A 232 -24.58 -36.43 8.02
C ALA A 232 -23.28 -36.56 7.20
N PRO A 233 -23.31 -36.46 5.86
CA PRO A 233 -22.09 -36.36 5.07
C PRO A 233 -21.63 -34.90 5.06
N ASN A 234 -20.39 -34.68 5.49
CA ASN A 234 -19.67 -33.41 5.33
C ASN A 234 -19.42 -33.15 3.83
N THR A 235 -20.34 -32.46 3.16
CA THR A 235 -20.10 -31.86 1.83
C THR A 235 -20.05 -30.35 1.94
N SER A 236 -18.91 -29.83 2.39
CA SER A 236 -18.59 -28.41 2.24
C SER A 236 -18.34 -28.10 0.75
N VAL A 237 -19.38 -27.64 0.06
CA VAL A 237 -19.31 -27.13 -1.31
C VAL A 237 -18.28 -26.01 -1.38
N LYS A 238 -17.21 -26.25 -2.13
CA LYS A 238 -16.14 -25.30 -2.41
C LYS A 238 -16.69 -24.22 -3.35
N GLU A 239 -17.05 -23.05 -2.82
CA GLU A 239 -17.33 -21.86 -3.65
C GLU A 239 -16.04 -21.45 -4.40
N GLN A 240 -15.90 -21.89 -5.65
CA GLN A 240 -14.93 -21.38 -6.62
C GLN A 240 -15.47 -20.10 -7.26
N GLY A 241 -15.56 -19.02 -6.48
CA GLY A 241 -15.61 -17.66 -7.02
C GLY A 241 -14.18 -17.15 -7.18
N ALA A 242 -13.88 -16.46 -8.28
CA ALA A 242 -12.58 -15.82 -8.53
C ALA A 242 -12.22 -14.86 -7.39
N ARG A 243 -11.55 -15.39 -6.37
CA ARG A 243 -11.04 -14.62 -5.25
C ARG A 243 -9.80 -13.93 -5.79
N ILE A 244 -9.91 -12.64 -6.13
CA ILE A 244 -8.73 -11.81 -6.43
C ILE A 244 -7.71 -12.13 -5.32
N PRO A 245 -6.57 -12.75 -5.64
CA PRO A 245 -5.60 -13.07 -4.62
C PRO A 245 -5.24 -11.74 -3.96
N ASN A 246 -5.39 -11.65 -2.62
CA ASN A 246 -5.02 -10.48 -1.83
C ASN A 246 -3.72 -9.93 -2.41
N LEU A 247 -3.85 -8.81 -3.15
CA LEU A 247 -2.76 -8.26 -3.95
C LEU A 247 -1.58 -8.14 -3.01
N GLY A 248 -0.50 -8.83 -3.36
CA GLY A 248 0.67 -9.11 -2.53
C GLY A 248 1.47 -7.88 -2.07
N PHE A 249 0.81 -6.75 -1.81
CA PHE A 249 1.37 -5.70 -0.98
C PHE A 249 1.63 -6.21 0.44
N SER A 250 0.88 -7.21 0.92
CA SER A 250 1.21 -7.91 2.15
C SER A 250 2.08 -9.14 1.89
N PRO A 251 3.42 -9.10 2.13
CA PRO A 251 4.31 -10.26 1.98
C PRO A 251 3.94 -11.42 2.93
N TYR A 252 2.96 -11.22 3.81
CA TYR A 252 2.59 -12.13 4.88
C TYR A 252 1.71 -13.30 4.43
N THR A 253 1.12 -13.25 3.22
CA THR A 253 0.33 -14.37 2.69
C THR A 253 1.18 -15.47 2.05
N ALA A 254 2.43 -15.17 1.66
CA ALA A 254 3.39 -16.17 1.18
C ALA A 254 4.03 -16.96 2.34
N LEU A 255 3.97 -16.43 3.57
CA LEU A 255 4.44 -17.08 4.80
C LEU A 255 3.37 -17.95 5.49
N ASN A 256 2.20 -18.13 4.86
CA ASN A 256 1.12 -19.01 5.35
C ASN A 256 1.20 -20.41 4.73
N ASP A 257 2.38 -21.03 4.79
CA ASP A 257 2.38 -22.49 4.88
C ASP A 257 1.62 -22.88 6.17
N PRO A 258 0.81 -23.96 6.17
CA PRO A 258 0.55 -24.67 7.41
C PRO A 258 1.91 -25.17 7.91
N LEU A 259 2.49 -24.46 8.88
CA LEU A 259 3.71 -24.91 9.53
C LEU A 259 3.38 -26.16 10.37
N PRO A 260 4.35 -27.10 10.48
CA PRO A 260 4.19 -28.30 11.28
C PRO A 260 3.74 -27.91 12.68
N PRO A 261 2.96 -28.77 13.36
CA PRO A 261 2.55 -28.50 14.72
C PRO A 261 3.80 -28.10 15.49
N LEU A 262 3.75 -26.96 16.18
CA LEU A 262 4.62 -26.79 17.34
C LEU A 262 4.48 -28.09 18.11
N ARG A 263 5.59 -28.81 18.32
CA ARG A 263 5.61 -30.02 19.15
C ARG A 263 5.17 -29.60 20.55
N THR A 264 3.87 -29.56 20.74
CA THR A 264 3.18 -29.40 22.00
C THR A 264 2.23 -30.58 22.01
N ASN A 265 2.68 -31.66 22.63
CA ASN A 265 1.88 -32.85 22.91
C ASN A 265 0.73 -32.42 23.82
N PHE A 266 -0.38 -31.95 23.25
CA PHE A 266 -1.63 -31.73 23.99
C PHE A 266 -2.82 -32.01 23.07
N SER A 267 -3.49 -33.14 23.34
CA SER A 267 -4.66 -33.67 22.66
C SER A 267 -5.95 -32.92 23.04
N THR A 268 -6.04 -31.62 22.78
CA THR A 268 -7.30 -30.86 22.96
C THR A 268 -7.76 -30.24 21.64
N PRO A 269 -9.03 -30.44 21.22
CA PRO A 269 -9.59 -29.77 20.05
C PRO A 269 -9.52 -28.25 20.22
N LEU A 270 -9.12 -27.53 19.17
CA LEU A 270 -9.18 -26.06 19.18
C LEU A 270 -10.65 -25.61 19.32
N PRO A 271 -10.97 -24.69 20.24
CA PRO A 271 -12.30 -24.08 20.29
C PRO A 271 -12.60 -23.29 19.01
N PRO A 272 -13.87 -23.15 18.63
CA PRO A 272 -14.28 -22.43 17.42
C PRO A 272 -13.76 -20.99 17.46
N ILE A 273 -13.05 -20.61 16.40
CA ILE A 273 -12.33 -19.33 16.32
C ILE A 273 -13.27 -18.25 15.79
N VAL A 274 -13.71 -17.33 16.67
CA VAL A 274 -14.24 -15.96 16.42
C VAL A 274 -15.48 -15.86 15.51
N PRO A 275 -16.50 -15.03 15.84
CA PRO A 275 -17.66 -14.82 14.96
C PRO A 275 -17.26 -14.45 13.54
N SER A 276 -18.03 -14.97 12.57
CA SER A 276 -17.81 -14.80 11.15
C SER A 276 -17.88 -13.33 10.76
N ARG A 277 -16.76 -12.84 10.22
CA ARG A 277 -16.64 -11.53 9.60
C ARG A 277 -17.67 -11.35 8.48
N GLN A 278 -18.27 -10.17 8.37
CA GLN A 278 -18.89 -9.73 7.11
C GLN A 278 -17.84 -9.74 5.99
N LYS A 279 -18.27 -10.21 4.81
CA LYS A 279 -17.40 -10.46 3.65
C LYS A 279 -16.89 -9.11 3.11
N GLU A 280 -15.65 -8.75 3.45
CA GLU A 280 -14.94 -7.63 2.81
C GLU A 280 -15.03 -7.75 1.28
N SER A 281 -15.23 -6.62 0.58
CA SER A 281 -15.11 -6.61 -0.86
C SER A 281 -13.66 -6.96 -1.25
N SER A 282 -13.51 -7.81 -2.26
CA SER A 282 -12.20 -8.28 -2.74
C SER A 282 -11.34 -7.18 -3.32
N THR A 283 -11.94 -6.03 -3.64
CA THR A 283 -11.30 -4.88 -4.28
C THR A 283 -10.92 -3.76 -3.32
N LEU A 284 -11.39 -3.81 -2.07
CA LEU A 284 -11.23 -2.73 -1.09
C LEU A 284 -9.75 -2.41 -0.82
N ASP A 285 -8.92 -3.43 -0.67
CA ASP A 285 -7.50 -3.29 -0.41
C ASP A 285 -6.78 -2.52 -1.51
N LEU A 286 -7.16 -2.78 -2.78
CA LEU A 286 -6.62 -2.07 -3.92
C LEU A 286 -7.15 -0.63 -3.97
N THR A 287 -8.43 -0.42 -3.68
CA THR A 287 -9.07 0.90 -3.61
C THR A 287 -8.39 1.79 -2.57
N LEU A 288 -8.21 1.31 -1.34
CA LEU A 288 -7.53 2.07 -0.29
C LEU A 288 -6.05 2.30 -0.58
N PHE A 289 -5.38 1.33 -1.20
CA PHE A 289 -4.00 1.50 -1.66
C PHE A 289 -3.89 2.66 -2.66
N LEU A 290 -4.74 2.68 -3.69
CA LEU A 290 -4.74 3.74 -4.71
C LEU A 290 -5.17 5.09 -4.11
N PHE A 291 -6.15 5.09 -3.21
CA PHE A 291 -6.60 6.30 -2.53
C PHE A 291 -5.48 6.97 -1.73
N VAL A 292 -4.74 6.22 -0.92
CA VAL A 292 -3.62 6.76 -0.15
C VAL A 292 -2.53 7.34 -1.07
N ARG A 293 -2.30 6.72 -2.24
CA ARG A 293 -1.31 7.19 -3.22
C ARG A 293 -1.81 8.45 -3.96
N ALA A 294 -3.09 8.53 -4.25
CA ALA A 294 -3.73 9.73 -4.81
C ALA A 294 -3.65 10.89 -3.80
N ALA A 295 -3.99 10.65 -2.54
CA ALA A 295 -3.92 11.64 -1.47
C ALA A 295 -2.49 12.18 -1.27
N ASP A 296 -1.48 11.31 -1.20
CA ASP A 296 -0.05 11.71 -1.13
C ASP A 296 0.34 12.61 -2.31
N THR A 297 -0.10 12.26 -3.51
CA THR A 297 0.17 13.05 -4.73
C THR A 297 -0.50 14.43 -4.68
N LEU A 298 -1.76 14.49 -4.25
CA LEU A 298 -2.51 15.75 -4.12
C LEU A 298 -1.93 16.65 -3.03
N VAL A 299 -1.58 16.09 -1.87
CA VAL A 299 -0.97 16.83 -0.76
C VAL A 299 0.35 17.45 -1.19
N ARG A 300 1.20 16.72 -1.92
CA ARG A 300 2.45 17.27 -2.49
C ARG A 300 2.18 18.39 -3.49
N SER A 301 1.22 18.18 -4.39
CA SER A 301 0.83 19.23 -5.34
C SER A 301 0.32 20.49 -4.63
N ALA A 302 -0.43 20.34 -3.54
CA ALA A 302 -0.94 21.44 -2.74
C ALA A 302 0.20 22.18 -2.03
N TYR A 303 1.16 21.47 -1.42
CA TYR A 303 2.33 22.09 -0.79
C TYR A 303 3.16 22.92 -1.78
N GLU A 304 3.40 22.40 -2.99
CA GLU A 304 4.15 23.13 -4.02
C GLU A 304 3.41 24.39 -4.50
N LYS A 305 2.08 24.31 -4.67
CA LYS A 305 1.29 25.42 -5.22
C LYS A 305 1.02 26.52 -4.20
N THR A 306 0.80 26.17 -2.95
CA THR A 306 0.32 27.12 -1.93
C THR A 306 1.46 27.89 -1.26
N GLY A 307 2.71 27.44 -1.42
CA GLY A 307 3.85 28.03 -0.70
C GLY A 307 3.64 28.00 0.82
N LEU A 308 2.81 27.10 1.35
CA LEU A 308 2.51 27.03 2.79
C LEU A 308 3.78 26.86 3.63
N THR A 309 4.78 26.20 3.05
CA THR A 309 6.10 25.99 3.63
C THR A 309 7.04 27.18 3.48
N THR A 310 6.71 28.25 2.76
CA THR A 310 7.60 29.43 2.63
C THR A 310 7.14 30.60 3.49
N ARG A 311 5.96 30.53 4.11
CA ARG A 311 5.46 31.58 5.00
C ARG A 311 6.40 31.79 6.22
N PRO A 312 6.64 33.05 6.64
CA PRO A 312 7.52 33.38 7.78
C PRO A 312 6.82 33.32 9.15
N ASP A 313 5.50 33.10 9.18
CA ASP A 313 4.71 33.04 10.40
C ASP A 313 4.89 31.72 11.18
N ARG A 314 4.41 31.69 12.44
CA ARG A 314 4.42 30.47 13.27
C ARG A 314 3.75 29.30 12.56
N PHE A 315 2.69 29.57 11.79
CA PHE A 315 1.99 28.57 10.99
C PHE A 315 2.87 28.01 9.86
N GLY A 316 3.64 28.86 9.18
CA GLY A 316 4.65 28.45 8.20
C GLY A 316 5.73 27.56 8.80
N LEU A 317 6.19 27.85 10.02
CA LEU A 317 7.16 27.01 10.73
C LEU A 317 6.59 25.62 11.06
N VAL A 318 5.35 25.55 11.55
CA VAL A 318 4.64 24.27 11.79
C VAL A 318 4.41 23.52 10.47
N SER A 319 3.98 24.22 9.42
CA SER A 319 3.75 23.63 8.10
C SER A 319 5.04 23.05 7.51
N ARG A 320 6.17 23.75 7.63
CA ARG A 320 7.51 23.25 7.26
C ARG A 320 7.86 21.99 8.04
N PHE A 321 7.67 22.00 9.35
CA PHE A 321 7.97 20.85 10.20
C PHE A 321 7.13 19.62 9.81
N VAL A 322 5.82 19.81 9.60
CA VAL A 322 4.90 18.76 9.17
C VAL A 322 5.28 18.25 7.78
N ALA A 323 5.54 19.12 6.81
CA ALA A 323 5.95 18.72 5.46
C ALA A 323 7.26 17.91 5.48
N MET A 324 8.23 18.29 6.32
CA MET A 324 9.50 17.57 6.48
C MET A 324 9.36 16.19 7.13
N HIS A 325 8.35 16.00 7.98
CA HIS A 325 8.17 14.77 8.77
C HIS A 325 6.87 14.02 8.46
N ALA A 326 6.11 14.43 7.44
CA ALA A 326 4.80 13.86 7.10
C ALA A 326 4.85 12.34 6.94
N ASP A 327 5.90 11.82 6.28
CA ASP A 327 6.09 10.37 6.11
C ASP A 327 6.25 9.65 7.46
N THR A 328 6.97 10.26 8.40
CA THR A 328 7.20 9.69 9.74
C THR A 328 5.93 9.75 10.57
N LEU A 329 5.23 10.90 10.56
CA LEU A 329 3.97 11.09 11.28
C LEU A 329 2.87 10.16 10.76
N LEU A 330 2.76 10.00 9.43
CA LEU A 330 1.79 9.11 8.81
C LEU A 330 2.07 7.64 9.18
N PHE A 331 3.32 7.21 9.11
CA PHE A 331 3.70 5.85 9.54
C PHE A 331 3.37 5.65 11.02
N TRP A 332 3.77 6.59 11.86
CA TRP A 332 3.57 6.54 13.30
C TRP A 332 2.09 6.46 13.68
N ALA A 333 1.24 7.35 13.15
CA ALA A 333 -0.20 7.35 13.40
C ALA A 333 -0.86 6.07 12.86
N SER A 334 -0.41 5.58 11.71
CA SER A 334 -0.91 4.32 11.15
C SER A 334 -0.59 3.13 12.06
N CYS A 335 0.66 3.03 12.53
CA CYS A 335 1.09 1.97 13.43
C CYS A 335 0.40 2.02 14.79
N TRP A 336 0.23 3.22 15.37
CA TRP A 336 -0.55 3.38 16.59
C TRP A 336 -1.96 2.83 16.38
N ARG A 337 -2.68 3.30 15.35
CA ARG A 337 -4.04 2.84 15.07
C ARG A 337 -4.12 1.33 14.85
N ILE A 338 -3.19 0.76 14.10
CA ILE A 338 -3.16 -0.67 13.80
C ILE A 338 -2.89 -1.49 15.07
N MET A 339 -1.89 -1.11 15.87
CA MET A 339 -1.57 -1.82 17.12
C MET A 339 -2.67 -1.71 18.15
N TRP A 340 -3.32 -0.55 18.22
CA TRP A 340 -4.50 -0.38 19.05
C TRP A 340 -5.63 -1.33 18.65
N CYS A 341 -5.90 -1.45 17.34
CA CYS A 341 -6.83 -2.44 16.81
C CYS A 341 -6.39 -3.87 17.15
N PHE A 342 -5.11 -4.19 16.99
CA PHE A 342 -4.61 -5.52 17.30
C PHE A 342 -4.87 -5.94 18.75
N PHE A 343 -4.70 -5.05 19.72
CA PHE A 343 -4.93 -5.37 21.13
C PHE A 343 -6.41 -5.37 21.53
N TYR A 344 -7.18 -4.36 21.10
CA TYR A 344 -8.54 -4.14 21.62
C TYR A 344 -9.65 -4.51 20.64
N LEU A 345 -9.40 -4.46 19.33
CA LEU A 345 -10.40 -4.68 18.28
C LEU A 345 -9.85 -5.61 17.17
N PRO A 346 -9.36 -6.82 17.49
CA PRO A 346 -8.65 -7.67 16.54
C PRO A 346 -9.53 -8.08 15.34
N HIS A 347 -10.86 -8.09 15.51
CA HIS A 347 -11.83 -8.36 14.44
C HIS A 347 -11.79 -7.35 13.28
N ARG A 348 -11.27 -6.14 13.51
CA ARG A 348 -11.12 -5.10 12.48
C ARG A 348 -9.90 -5.31 11.58
N LEU A 349 -9.03 -6.24 11.92
CA LEU A 349 -7.85 -6.57 11.12
C LEU A 349 -8.07 -7.93 10.44
N PRO A 350 -7.61 -8.11 9.20
CA PRO A 350 -7.64 -9.42 8.56
C PRO A 350 -6.93 -10.48 9.40
N LYS A 351 -7.52 -11.68 9.53
CA LYS A 351 -6.95 -12.78 10.33
C LYS A 351 -5.48 -13.07 10.00
N ALA A 352 -5.12 -13.06 8.71
CA ALA A 352 -3.74 -13.25 8.26
C ALA A 352 -2.78 -12.17 8.78
N TYR A 353 -3.26 -10.93 8.92
CA TYR A 353 -2.48 -9.82 9.42
C TYR A 353 -2.25 -9.94 10.94
N ASN A 354 -3.30 -10.28 11.71
CA ASN A 354 -3.15 -10.57 13.14
C ASN A 354 -2.19 -11.73 13.41
N LEU A 355 -2.31 -12.81 12.64
CA LEU A 355 -1.40 -13.96 12.74
C LEU A 355 0.04 -13.58 12.41
N TRP A 356 0.25 -12.69 11.44
CA TRP A 356 1.58 -12.20 11.13
C TRP A 356 2.18 -11.41 12.29
N ILE A 357 1.43 -10.46 12.88
CA ILE A 357 1.88 -9.70 14.05
C ILE A 357 2.26 -10.65 15.19
N LEU A 358 1.40 -11.64 15.48
CA LEU A 358 1.65 -12.61 16.55
C LEU A 358 2.93 -13.40 16.32
N ARG A 359 3.13 -13.93 15.11
CA ARG A 359 4.32 -14.69 14.75
C ARG A 359 5.58 -13.86 14.91
N LEU A 360 5.56 -12.64 14.37
CA LEU A 360 6.71 -11.74 14.44
C LEU A 360 7.03 -11.35 15.88
N ALA A 361 6.02 -11.08 16.70
CA ALA A 361 6.18 -10.73 18.10
C ALA A 361 6.46 -11.94 19.01
N ARG A 362 6.54 -13.17 18.45
CA ARG A 362 6.65 -14.43 19.20
C ARG A 362 5.62 -14.49 20.34
N LEU A 363 4.40 -14.16 19.96
CA LEU A 363 3.20 -14.16 20.77
C LEU A 363 2.39 -15.42 20.41
N ASP A 364 1.81 -16.10 21.41
CA ASP A 364 1.06 -17.32 21.16
C ASP A 364 -0.23 -17.03 20.35
N VAL A 365 -0.53 -17.87 19.36
CA VAL A 365 -1.75 -17.75 18.53
C VAL A 365 -3.03 -17.78 19.39
N ARG A 366 -2.99 -18.42 20.56
CA ARG A 366 -4.09 -18.47 21.54
C ARG A 366 -4.42 -17.12 22.15
N LEU A 367 -3.62 -16.08 21.93
CA LEU A 367 -3.98 -14.69 22.24
C LEU A 367 -5.22 -14.21 21.51
N LEU A 368 -5.48 -14.74 20.30
CA LEU A 368 -6.69 -14.49 19.52
C LEU A 368 -7.87 -15.38 19.94
N SER A 369 -7.66 -16.31 20.87
CA SER A 369 -8.74 -17.20 21.32
C SER A 369 -9.72 -16.45 22.22
N ASP A 370 -10.93 -16.99 22.32
CA ASP A 370 -11.99 -16.48 23.19
C ASP A 370 -11.61 -16.47 24.67
N PHE A 371 -10.52 -17.12 25.07
CA PHE A 371 -9.99 -17.10 26.44
C PHE A 371 -8.55 -16.57 26.49
N GLY A 372 -8.15 -15.74 25.52
CA GLY A 372 -6.80 -15.18 25.42
C GLY A 372 -6.62 -13.84 26.12
N TRP A 373 -5.36 -13.40 26.27
CA TRP A 373 -5.01 -12.12 26.92
C TRP A 373 -5.66 -10.89 26.30
N GLN A 374 -5.90 -10.89 24.98
CA GLN A 374 -6.58 -9.77 24.32
C GLN A 374 -7.98 -9.55 24.89
N ARG A 375 -8.68 -10.62 25.29
CA ARG A 375 -10.01 -10.52 25.90
C ARG A 375 -9.93 -9.97 27.32
N LEU A 376 -8.93 -10.41 28.10
CA LEU A 376 -8.69 -9.86 29.43
C LEU A 376 -8.37 -8.36 29.40
N LEU A 377 -7.57 -7.90 28.44
CA LEU A 377 -7.31 -6.47 28.23
C LEU A 377 -8.59 -5.69 27.84
N GLN A 378 -9.47 -6.30 27.04
CA GLN A 378 -10.76 -5.70 26.69
C GLN A 378 -11.67 -5.59 27.91
N TYR A 379 -11.71 -6.62 28.77
CA TYR A 379 -12.47 -6.57 30.04
C TYR A 379 -11.95 -5.48 30.97
N ALA A 380 -10.63 -5.35 31.11
CA ALA A 380 -10.00 -4.29 31.89
C ALA A 380 -10.42 -2.89 31.38
N ARG A 381 -10.42 -2.72 30.05
CA ARG A 381 -10.76 -1.46 29.40
C ARG A 381 -12.23 -1.08 29.54
N LYS A 382 -13.13 -2.08 29.48
CA LYS A 382 -14.56 -1.87 29.68
C LYS A 382 -14.95 -1.72 31.14
N GLY A 383 -14.02 -1.94 32.07
CA GLY A 383 -14.30 -1.95 33.51
C GLY A 383 -15.12 -3.17 33.95
N GLU A 384 -15.10 -4.27 33.19
CA GLU A 384 -15.85 -5.50 33.50
C GLU A 384 -15.23 -6.28 34.68
N TYR A 385 -14.02 -5.92 35.10
CA TYR A 385 -13.45 -6.35 36.38
C TYR A 385 -12.71 -5.21 37.07
N VAL A 386 -12.62 -5.31 38.39
CA VAL A 386 -11.84 -4.42 39.25
C VAL A 386 -10.99 -5.28 40.17
N TYR A 387 -9.70 -4.95 40.29
CA TYR A 387 -8.79 -5.66 41.19
C TYR A 387 -9.34 -5.73 42.63
N GLY A 388 -9.23 -6.90 43.26
CA GLY A 388 -9.69 -7.13 44.63
C GLY A 388 -11.21 -7.24 44.80
N LYS A 389 -12.00 -7.21 43.71
CA LYS A 389 -13.44 -7.43 43.73
C LYS A 389 -13.80 -8.68 42.93
N SER A 390 -14.89 -9.34 43.31
CA SER A 390 -15.39 -10.53 42.62
C SER A 390 -15.71 -10.21 41.15
N SER A 391 -15.05 -10.91 40.22
CA SER A 391 -15.26 -10.72 38.78
C SER A 391 -16.41 -11.58 38.25
N SER A 392 -16.91 -11.25 37.05
CA SER A 392 -17.91 -12.07 36.37
C SER A 392 -17.39 -13.48 36.05
N THR A 393 -18.31 -14.44 35.87
CA THR A 393 -17.95 -15.83 35.56
C THR A 393 -17.16 -15.94 34.24
N GLU A 394 -17.41 -15.06 33.27
CA GLU A 394 -16.70 -15.00 31.99
C GLU A 394 -15.24 -14.53 32.15
N VAL A 395 -15.00 -13.54 33.01
CA VAL A 395 -13.64 -13.06 33.32
C VAL A 395 -12.85 -14.16 34.01
N VAL A 396 -13.43 -14.82 35.01
CA VAL A 396 -12.80 -15.94 35.73
C VAL A 396 -12.51 -17.11 34.79
N LYS A 397 -13.46 -17.45 33.89
CA LYS A 397 -13.26 -18.50 32.86
C LYS A 397 -12.09 -18.17 31.93
N THR A 398 -11.98 -16.91 31.52
CA THR A 398 -10.85 -16.42 30.71
C THR A 398 -9.52 -16.55 31.47
N CYS A 399 -9.48 -16.12 32.74
CA CYS A 399 -8.29 -16.22 33.58
C CYS A 399 -7.85 -17.67 33.83
N LYS A 400 -8.80 -18.59 34.06
CA LYS A 400 -8.53 -20.03 34.18
C LYS A 400 -7.92 -20.60 32.90
N GLY A 401 -8.49 -20.28 31.73
CA GLY A 401 -7.95 -20.71 30.44
C GLY A 401 -6.52 -20.24 30.21
N ILE A 402 -6.25 -18.99 30.57
CA ILE A 402 -4.92 -18.38 30.54
C ILE A 402 -3.93 -19.10 31.49
N ALA A 403 -4.36 -19.39 32.71
CA ALA A 403 -3.54 -20.01 33.74
C ALA A 403 -3.14 -21.45 33.37
N THR A 404 -4.12 -22.24 32.92
CA THR A 404 -3.89 -23.61 32.40
C THR A 404 -2.88 -23.61 31.26
N TYR A 405 -2.98 -22.64 30.34
CA TYR A 405 -2.06 -22.52 29.21
C TYR A 405 -0.64 -22.13 29.66
N SER A 406 -0.55 -21.20 30.60
CA SER A 406 0.74 -20.66 31.06
C SER A 406 1.44 -21.61 32.05
N GLY A 407 0.75 -22.65 32.53
CA GLY A 407 1.25 -23.59 33.53
C GLY A 407 1.40 -22.94 34.90
N ILE A 408 0.51 -22.02 35.25
CA ILE A 408 0.50 -21.28 36.52
C ILE A 408 -0.84 -21.48 37.23
N SER A 409 -0.89 -21.22 38.54
CA SER A 409 -2.15 -21.27 39.29
C SER A 409 -3.11 -20.16 38.84
N ALA A 410 -4.41 -20.47 38.81
CA ALA A 410 -5.44 -19.52 38.39
C ALA A 410 -5.50 -18.27 39.29
N GLU A 411 -5.19 -18.43 40.57
CA GLU A 411 -5.12 -17.36 41.57
C GLU A 411 -4.16 -16.23 41.19
N ARG A 412 -3.09 -16.52 40.44
CA ARG A 412 -2.12 -15.50 39.98
C ARG A 412 -2.59 -14.65 38.82
N VAL A 413 -3.75 -14.99 38.22
CA VAL A 413 -4.30 -14.32 37.04
C VAL A 413 -5.65 -13.70 37.34
N ILE A 414 -6.44 -14.32 38.23
CA ILE A 414 -7.77 -13.86 38.59
C ILE A 414 -7.67 -12.46 39.26
N PRO A 415 -8.32 -11.42 38.71
CA PRO A 415 -8.29 -10.05 39.24
C PRO A 415 -8.71 -9.93 40.70
N ASP A 416 -9.58 -10.81 41.17
CA ASP A 416 -10.10 -10.87 42.54
C ASP A 416 -8.97 -11.05 43.57
N ASN A 417 -7.92 -11.79 43.18
CA ASN A 417 -6.84 -12.21 44.08
C ASN A 417 -5.54 -11.41 43.87
N ILE A 418 -5.54 -10.45 42.93
CA ILE A 418 -4.34 -9.69 42.56
C ILE A 418 -4.62 -8.19 42.57
N THR A 419 -3.61 -7.41 42.91
CA THR A 419 -3.65 -5.94 42.81
C THR A 419 -3.14 -5.42 41.47
N ARG A 420 -2.48 -6.30 40.70
CA ARG A 420 -1.83 -6.01 39.42
C ARG A 420 -1.64 -7.28 38.60
N LEU A 421 -1.80 -7.18 37.29
CA LEU A 421 -1.40 -8.25 36.36
C LEU A 421 0.12 -8.46 36.37
N ASP A 422 0.58 -9.65 36.74
CA ASP A 422 2.00 -9.97 36.76
C ASP A 422 2.58 -10.06 35.32
N CYS A 423 3.64 -9.28 35.06
CA CYS A 423 4.35 -9.29 33.77
C CYS A 423 4.91 -10.67 33.43
N SER A 424 5.28 -11.49 34.42
CA SER A 424 5.79 -12.85 34.20
C SER A 424 4.82 -13.69 33.36
N VAL A 425 3.53 -13.42 33.55
CA VAL A 425 2.46 -14.13 32.89
C VAL A 425 2.30 -13.67 31.43
N ILE A 426 2.51 -12.38 31.15
CA ILE A 426 2.45 -11.79 29.80
C ILE A 426 3.73 -12.08 28.99
N HIS A 427 4.87 -12.13 29.67
CA HIS A 427 6.16 -12.48 29.09
C HIS A 427 6.21 -13.91 28.57
N GLY A 428 5.47 -14.82 29.21
CA GLY A 428 5.46 -16.24 28.91
C GLY A 428 6.86 -16.84 28.95
N ARG A 429 7.10 -17.87 28.13
CA ARG A 429 8.36 -18.63 28.14
C ARG A 429 9.57 -17.83 27.65
N VAL A 430 9.37 -16.89 26.74
CA VAL A 430 10.46 -16.10 26.12
C VAL A 430 11.03 -15.08 27.12
N GLY A 431 10.18 -14.49 27.96
CA GLY A 431 10.55 -13.40 28.84
C GLY A 431 10.77 -13.77 30.30
N LYS A 432 11.23 -15.00 30.60
CA LYS A 432 11.67 -15.36 31.96
C LYS A 432 12.74 -14.36 32.45
N GLY A 433 12.55 -13.84 33.66
CA GLY A 433 13.41 -12.83 34.28
C GLY A 433 12.72 -11.47 34.40
N THR A 434 13.50 -10.39 34.32
CA THR A 434 13.01 -9.01 34.45
C THR A 434 12.33 -8.49 33.18
N CYS A 435 11.60 -7.38 33.29
CA CYS A 435 10.91 -6.74 32.16
C CYS A 435 11.89 -6.22 31.09
N GLU A 436 12.99 -5.65 31.55
CA GLU A 436 14.08 -5.12 30.75
C GLU A 436 14.79 -6.27 30.01
N ALA A 437 15.07 -7.38 30.70
CA ALA A 437 15.63 -8.56 30.08
C ALA A 437 14.68 -9.18 29.04
N ASN A 438 13.37 -9.20 29.28
CA ASN A 438 12.37 -9.64 28.30
C ASN A 438 12.39 -8.75 27.04
N ALA A 439 12.44 -7.42 27.18
CA ALA A 439 12.49 -6.51 26.05
C ALA A 439 13.75 -6.76 25.19
N ILE A 440 14.93 -6.92 25.81
CA ILE A 440 16.19 -7.20 25.12
C ILE A 440 16.15 -8.58 24.43
N LYS A 441 15.72 -9.64 25.13
CA LYS A 441 15.60 -10.99 24.55
C LYS A 441 14.67 -10.98 23.33
N ARG A 442 13.54 -10.29 23.42
CA ARG A 442 12.59 -10.17 22.29
C ARG A 442 13.16 -9.34 21.16
N TRP A 443 13.91 -8.29 21.45
CA TRP A 443 14.63 -7.52 20.43
C TRP A 443 15.61 -8.41 19.66
N LEU A 444 16.46 -9.17 20.34
CA LEU A 444 17.46 -10.05 19.70
C LEU A 444 16.80 -11.14 18.84
N LEU A 445 15.75 -11.78 19.35
CA LEU A 445 15.02 -12.81 18.61
C LEU A 445 14.30 -12.22 17.39
N ALA A 446 13.61 -11.09 17.56
CA ALA A 446 12.93 -10.39 16.46
C ALA A 446 13.94 -9.90 15.41
N PHE A 447 15.09 -9.39 15.83
CA PHE A 447 16.17 -8.97 14.94
C PHE A 447 16.66 -10.13 14.08
N SER A 448 16.97 -11.28 14.69
CA SER A 448 17.38 -12.49 13.98
C SER A 448 16.32 -12.95 12.97
N ASP A 449 15.04 -13.01 13.38
CA ASP A 449 13.95 -13.44 12.51
C ASP A 449 13.76 -12.48 11.33
N CYS A 450 13.79 -11.17 11.59
CA CYS A 450 13.69 -10.15 10.55
C CYS A 450 14.90 -10.18 9.61
N PHE A 451 16.10 -10.42 10.14
CA PHE A 451 17.32 -10.47 9.35
C PHE A 451 17.29 -11.63 8.36
N LYS A 452 16.80 -12.81 8.78
CA LYS A 452 16.59 -13.97 7.89
C LYS A 452 15.59 -13.68 6.76
N ILE A 453 14.60 -12.83 7.00
CA ILE A 453 13.58 -12.44 6.00
C ILE A 453 14.10 -11.35 5.07
N TYR A 454 14.78 -10.33 5.61
CA TYR A 454 15.21 -9.16 4.85
C TYR A 454 16.51 -9.39 4.07
N LEU A 455 17.40 -10.27 4.54
CA LEU A 455 18.64 -10.55 3.83
C LEU A 455 18.38 -11.04 2.38
N PRO A 456 17.53 -12.05 2.13
CA PRO A 456 17.18 -12.43 0.76
C PRO A 456 16.53 -11.30 -0.05
N VAL A 457 15.67 -10.49 0.58
CA VAL A 457 14.98 -9.36 -0.08
C VAL A 457 15.97 -8.30 -0.58
N HIS A 458 17.05 -8.06 0.15
CA HIS A 458 18.11 -7.12 -0.27
C HIS A 458 19.15 -7.78 -1.21
N LEU A 459 19.37 -9.09 -1.07
CA LEU A 459 20.35 -9.82 -1.87
C LEU A 459 19.84 -10.13 -3.29
N VAL A 460 18.61 -10.60 -3.43
CA VAL A 460 18.05 -11.08 -4.72
C VAL A 460 18.05 -10.00 -5.81
N PRO A 461 17.59 -8.75 -5.59
CA PRO A 461 17.64 -7.72 -6.62
C PRO A 461 19.07 -7.41 -7.06
N SER A 462 20.02 -7.39 -6.11
CA SER A 462 21.43 -7.13 -6.38
C SER A 462 22.06 -8.25 -7.20
N LEU A 463 21.66 -9.50 -6.95
CA LEU A 463 22.14 -10.67 -7.69
C LEU A 463 21.54 -10.74 -9.11
N LEU A 464 20.25 -10.45 -9.26
CA LEU A 464 19.54 -10.54 -10.55
C LEU A 464 19.84 -9.38 -11.51
N PHE A 465 19.93 -8.16 -11.00
CA PHE A 465 20.03 -6.95 -11.83
C PHE A 465 21.37 -6.23 -11.71
N GLY A 466 22.19 -6.59 -10.71
CA GLY A 466 23.42 -5.88 -10.35
C GLY A 466 24.67 -6.76 -10.29
N PHE A 467 24.66 -7.95 -10.91
CA PHE A 467 25.75 -8.93 -10.83
C PHE A 467 27.12 -8.33 -11.17
N GLY A 468 27.19 -7.46 -12.18
CA GLY A 468 28.44 -6.81 -12.59
C GLY A 468 29.05 -5.88 -11.52
N SER A 469 28.24 -5.27 -10.66
CA SER A 469 28.72 -4.44 -9.54
C SER A 469 29.18 -5.31 -8.37
N LEU A 470 28.45 -6.40 -8.11
CA LEU A 470 28.80 -7.40 -7.09
C LEU A 470 30.11 -8.13 -7.42
N ALA A 471 30.33 -8.46 -8.70
CA ALA A 471 31.54 -9.13 -9.17
C ALA A 471 32.79 -8.23 -9.11
N ARG A 472 32.65 -6.92 -9.34
CA ARG A 472 33.78 -5.97 -9.30
C ARG A 472 34.19 -5.59 -7.88
N GLN A 473 33.24 -5.46 -6.96
CA GLN A 473 33.49 -5.07 -5.57
C GLN A 473 32.64 -5.92 -4.61
N PRO A 474 33.03 -7.19 -4.37
CA PRO A 474 32.21 -8.13 -3.62
C PRO A 474 32.05 -7.72 -2.15
N VAL A 475 33.16 -7.38 -1.46
CA VAL A 475 33.16 -7.05 -0.04
C VAL A 475 32.32 -5.80 0.25
N ALA A 476 32.55 -4.71 -0.49
CA ALA A 476 31.79 -3.47 -0.30
C ALA A 476 30.29 -3.63 -0.61
N SER A 477 29.95 -4.47 -1.59
CA SER A 477 28.55 -4.77 -1.91
C SER A 477 27.87 -5.64 -0.85
N ILE A 478 28.57 -6.66 -0.34
CA ILE A 478 28.08 -7.50 0.76
C ILE A 478 27.87 -6.66 2.03
N ILE A 479 28.84 -5.83 2.42
CA ILE A 479 28.71 -4.95 3.59
C ILE A 479 27.51 -4.02 3.44
N ARG A 480 27.31 -3.39 2.27
CA ARG A 480 26.14 -2.54 2.01
C ARG A 480 24.83 -3.30 2.13
N ILE A 481 24.76 -4.53 1.60
CA ILE A 481 23.57 -5.39 1.70
C ILE A 481 23.31 -5.78 3.16
N LEU A 482 24.34 -6.18 3.90
CA LEU A 482 24.25 -6.54 5.32
C LEU A 482 23.80 -5.34 6.17
N LEU A 483 24.39 -4.16 5.97
CA LEU A 483 23.98 -2.94 6.68
C LEU A 483 22.53 -2.55 6.37
N ALA A 484 22.10 -2.65 5.10
CA ALA A 484 20.73 -2.38 4.71
C ALA A 484 19.73 -3.38 5.33
N ALA A 485 20.07 -4.67 5.33
CA ALA A 485 19.28 -5.72 5.98
C ALA A 485 19.24 -5.52 7.51
N SER A 486 20.38 -5.28 8.15
CA SER A 486 20.48 -5.02 9.59
C SER A 486 19.70 -3.78 10.03
N ARG A 487 19.77 -2.66 9.29
CA ARG A 487 18.96 -1.46 9.57
C ARG A 487 17.46 -1.77 9.55
N SER A 488 17.02 -2.49 8.52
CA SER A 488 15.63 -2.94 8.37
C SER A 488 15.18 -3.84 9.52
N SER A 489 16.04 -4.77 9.93
CA SER A 489 15.78 -5.69 11.04
C SER A 489 15.76 -4.97 12.38
N ALA A 490 16.67 -4.02 12.60
CA ALA A 490 16.72 -3.20 13.82
C ALA A 490 15.47 -2.33 13.96
N PHE A 491 14.97 -1.74 12.87
CA PHE A 491 13.70 -1.02 12.85
C PHE A 491 12.54 -1.88 13.41
N LEU A 492 12.38 -3.10 12.88
CA LEU A 492 11.24 -3.95 13.23
C LEU A 492 11.42 -4.65 14.59
N ALA A 493 12.64 -5.02 14.95
CA ALA A 493 12.98 -5.50 16.28
C ALA A 493 12.69 -4.44 17.36
N THR A 494 13.07 -3.18 17.08
CA THR A 494 12.79 -2.04 17.97
C THR A 494 11.29 -1.78 18.07
N PHE A 495 10.55 -1.89 16.97
CA PHE A 495 9.09 -1.79 16.98
C PHE A 495 8.44 -2.78 17.97
N VAL A 496 8.89 -4.04 17.96
CA VAL A 496 8.37 -5.07 18.88
C VAL A 496 8.82 -4.79 20.31
N ALA A 497 10.12 -4.57 20.51
CA ALA A 497 10.70 -4.40 21.84
C ALA A 497 10.15 -3.16 22.57
N SER A 498 9.92 -2.05 21.86
CA SER A 498 9.39 -0.82 22.45
C SER A 498 7.98 -1.02 23.02
N ILE A 499 7.13 -1.86 22.40
CA ILE A 499 5.80 -2.18 22.94
C ILE A 499 5.94 -2.87 24.30
N TYR A 500 6.79 -3.89 24.39
CA TYR A 500 7.01 -4.59 25.66
C TYR A 500 7.64 -3.66 26.70
N ALA A 501 8.68 -2.93 26.33
CA ALA A 501 9.38 -2.03 27.23
C ALA A 501 8.44 -0.99 27.83
N SER A 502 7.61 -0.34 27.01
CA SER A 502 6.69 0.70 27.48
C SER A 502 5.51 0.14 28.28
N VAL A 503 4.92 -0.99 27.87
CA VAL A 503 3.83 -1.65 28.61
C VAL A 503 4.32 -2.05 29.99
N CYS A 504 5.52 -2.65 30.07
CA CYS A 504 6.09 -3.09 31.33
C CYS A 504 6.52 -1.91 32.20
N LEU A 505 7.11 -0.87 31.61
CA LEU A 505 7.51 0.35 32.34
C LEU A 505 6.29 1.04 32.95
N MET A 506 5.24 1.25 32.15
CA MET A 506 3.97 1.83 32.62
C MET A 506 3.35 0.96 33.71
N ARG A 507 3.39 -0.37 33.58
CA ARG A 507 2.79 -1.28 34.57
C ARG A 507 3.56 -1.37 35.89
N THR A 508 4.89 -1.28 35.86
CA THR A 508 5.73 -1.66 37.02
C THR A 508 6.49 -0.51 37.66
N ARG A 509 7.03 0.40 36.85
CA ARG A 509 7.87 1.50 37.33
C ARG A 509 7.08 2.79 37.52
N LEU A 510 6.11 3.05 36.65
CA LEU A 510 5.33 4.28 36.74
C LEU A 510 4.47 4.40 38.01
N PRO A 511 3.83 3.33 38.55
CA PRO A 511 3.12 3.40 39.82
C PRO A 511 4.02 3.79 41.00
N MET A 512 5.31 3.45 40.92
CA MET A 512 6.28 3.81 41.96
C MET A 512 6.64 5.30 41.91
N LEU A 513 6.63 5.90 40.71
CA LEU A 513 6.91 7.32 40.51
C LEU A 513 5.67 8.20 40.72
N PHE A 514 4.48 7.67 40.39
CA PHE A 514 3.21 8.39 40.43
C PHE A 514 2.14 7.54 41.13
N PRO A 515 2.20 7.42 42.48
CA PRO A 515 1.31 6.54 43.25
C PRO A 515 -0.16 6.96 43.22
N PHE A 516 -0.47 8.18 42.77
CA PHE A 516 -1.84 8.68 42.61
C PHE A 516 -2.57 8.08 41.39
N ILE A 517 -1.86 7.42 40.46
CA ILE A 517 -2.48 6.77 39.30
C ILE A 517 -2.79 5.33 39.66
N SER A 518 -4.07 4.95 39.61
CA SER A 518 -4.49 3.58 39.95
C SER A 518 -3.93 2.55 38.96
N GLN A 519 -3.53 1.40 39.49
CA GLN A 519 -3.08 0.26 38.67
C GLN A 519 -4.16 -0.20 37.68
N GLN A 520 -5.43 -0.09 38.08
CA GLN A 520 -6.59 -0.36 37.23
C GLN A 520 -6.61 0.52 35.97
N ALA A 521 -6.36 1.83 36.10
CA ALA A 521 -6.33 2.74 34.96
C ALA A 521 -5.17 2.42 34.00
N MET A 522 -4.02 2.02 34.55
CA MET A 522 -2.85 1.63 33.76
C MET A 522 -3.14 0.38 32.91
N ASP A 523 -3.63 -0.68 33.53
CA ASP A 523 -3.99 -1.93 32.83
C ASP A 523 -5.26 -1.82 31.97
N GLY A 524 -6.16 -0.89 32.31
CA GLY A 524 -7.38 -0.58 31.56
C GLY A 524 -7.15 0.12 30.22
N GLY A 525 -5.92 0.49 29.87
CA GLY A 525 -5.67 1.09 28.56
C GLY A 525 -4.32 1.74 28.39
N TRP A 526 -3.81 2.40 29.42
CA TRP A 526 -2.70 3.33 29.27
C TRP A 526 -1.38 2.62 28.98
N CYS A 527 -1.13 1.46 29.60
CA CYS A 527 0.03 0.60 29.31
C CYS A 527 0.10 0.25 27.81
N THR A 528 -0.97 -0.34 27.30
CA THR A 528 -1.07 -0.77 25.90
C THR A 528 -1.07 0.43 24.96
N GLY A 529 -1.76 1.50 25.33
CA GLY A 529 -1.82 2.75 24.57
C GLY A 529 -0.44 3.38 24.38
N LEU A 530 0.35 3.47 25.45
CA LEU A 530 1.72 3.96 25.36
C LEU A 530 2.59 3.06 24.48
N GLY A 531 2.42 1.74 24.55
CA GLY A 531 3.11 0.82 23.63
C GLY A 531 2.73 1.00 22.17
N CYS A 532 1.45 1.15 21.88
CA CYS A 532 0.98 1.44 20.52
C CYS A 532 1.51 2.79 20.02
N PHE A 533 1.59 3.78 20.90
CA PHE A 533 2.11 5.11 20.60
C PHE A 533 3.62 5.07 20.30
N LEU A 534 4.43 4.47 21.18
CA LEU A 534 5.89 4.52 21.06
C LEU A 534 6.44 3.64 19.95
N CYS A 535 5.77 2.53 19.59
CA CYS A 535 6.29 1.61 18.59
C CYS A 535 6.47 2.23 17.21
N GLY A 536 5.60 3.18 16.82
CA GLY A 536 5.71 3.87 15.54
C GLY A 536 6.99 4.70 15.38
N LEU A 537 7.62 5.13 16.49
CA LEU A 537 8.85 5.92 16.46
C LEU A 537 10.07 5.12 15.99
N SER A 538 10.01 3.78 16.02
CA SER A 538 11.10 2.94 15.53
C SER A 538 11.44 3.21 14.07
N VAL A 539 10.51 3.76 13.27
CA VAL A 539 10.70 4.16 11.86
C VAL A 539 11.84 5.17 11.68
N LEU A 540 12.23 5.88 12.74
CA LEU A 540 13.39 6.77 12.71
C LEU A 540 14.71 6.03 12.46
N ILE A 541 14.78 4.74 12.78
CA ILE A 541 15.91 3.86 12.43
C ILE A 541 15.99 3.67 10.92
N GLU A 542 14.92 3.91 10.16
CA GLU A 542 14.87 3.66 8.71
C GLU A 542 15.22 4.91 7.87
N ASN A 543 15.67 4.73 6.63
CA ASN A 543 16.05 5.82 5.72
C ASN A 543 14.84 6.62 5.25
N LYS A 544 14.93 7.96 5.14
CA LYS A 544 13.81 8.84 4.75
C LYS A 544 13.01 8.33 3.54
N ARG A 545 13.71 7.92 2.47
CA ARG A 545 13.08 7.37 1.25
C ARG A 545 12.23 6.12 1.53
N ARG A 546 12.69 5.24 2.42
CA ARG A 546 11.98 4.01 2.78
C ARG A 546 10.86 4.26 3.79
N ARG A 547 11.00 5.26 4.68
CA ARG A 547 9.90 5.68 5.60
C ARG A 547 8.62 6.01 4.85
N ARG A 548 8.71 6.77 3.75
CA ARG A 548 7.56 7.08 2.88
C ARG A 548 6.86 5.82 2.37
N GLU A 549 7.61 4.89 1.78
CA GLU A 549 7.02 3.68 1.23
C GLU A 549 6.38 2.80 2.33
N MET A 550 6.97 2.77 3.51
CA MET A 550 6.40 2.07 4.67
C MET A 550 5.14 2.77 5.19
N ALA A 551 5.13 4.10 5.24
CA ALA A 551 3.97 4.89 5.63
C ALA A 551 2.79 4.62 4.69
N LEU A 552 3.04 4.72 3.38
CA LEU A 552 2.04 4.48 2.34
C LEU A 552 1.63 3.00 2.24
N TYR A 553 2.40 2.09 2.83
CA TYR A 553 2.04 0.68 2.95
C TYR A 553 1.14 0.41 4.17
N CYS A 554 1.41 1.04 5.32
CA CYS A 554 0.62 0.89 6.53
C CYS A 554 -0.69 1.70 6.52
N ALA A 555 -0.68 2.87 5.88
CA ALA A 555 -1.81 3.81 5.88
C ALA A 555 -3.13 3.22 5.34
N PRO A 556 -3.17 2.43 4.24
CA PRO A 556 -4.41 1.80 3.79
C PRO A 556 -5.04 0.89 4.86
N ARG A 557 -4.21 0.17 5.62
CA ARG A 557 -4.69 -0.72 6.70
C ARG A 557 -5.20 0.08 7.89
N ALA A 558 -4.50 1.13 8.29
CA ALA A 558 -4.97 2.02 9.33
C ALA A 558 -6.30 2.69 8.92
N LEU A 559 -6.38 3.20 7.69
CA LEU A 559 -7.57 3.84 7.14
C LEU A 559 -8.77 2.88 7.14
N TYR A 560 -8.60 1.62 6.71
CA TYR A 560 -9.66 0.62 6.80
C TYR A 560 -10.22 0.51 8.22
N THR A 561 -9.33 0.37 9.22
CA THR A 561 -9.78 0.24 10.62
C THR A 561 -10.47 1.50 11.16
N VAL A 562 -10.13 2.68 10.63
CA VAL A 562 -10.78 3.94 10.97
C VAL A 562 -12.15 4.04 10.31
N LEU A 563 -12.25 3.71 9.01
CA LEU A 563 -13.53 3.70 8.30
C LEU A 563 -14.52 2.73 8.93
N ASP A 564 -14.08 1.52 9.28
CA ASP A 564 -14.88 0.53 10.00
C ASP A 564 -15.32 1.00 11.40
N SER A 565 -14.60 1.96 11.98
CA SER A 565 -14.97 2.55 13.28
C SER A 565 -15.95 3.71 13.18
N ILE A 566 -15.94 4.45 12.07
CA ILE A 566 -16.77 5.64 11.87
C ILE A 566 -18.15 5.24 11.33
N VAL A 567 -18.21 4.24 10.45
CA VAL A 567 -19.47 3.84 9.81
C VAL A 567 -20.26 2.92 10.76
N PRO A 568 -21.48 3.31 11.22
CA PRO A 568 -22.27 2.50 12.14
C PRO A 568 -22.62 1.15 11.52
N GLN A 569 -22.53 0.07 12.31
CA GLN A 569 -22.87 -1.29 11.83
C GLN A 569 -24.32 -1.40 11.35
N VAL A 570 -25.24 -0.62 11.93
CA VAL A 570 -26.65 -0.54 11.51
C VAL A 570 -26.77 -0.05 10.06
N VAL A 571 -25.96 0.94 9.67
CA VAL A 571 -25.92 1.44 8.29
C VAL A 571 -25.26 0.41 7.38
N GLN A 572 -24.16 -0.21 7.80
CA GLN A 572 -23.45 -1.24 7.00
C GLN A 572 -24.32 -2.47 6.70
N ASN A 573 -25.21 -2.85 7.61
CA ASN A 573 -26.05 -4.05 7.50
C ASN A 573 -27.30 -3.83 6.64
N GLY A 574 -27.69 -2.57 6.38
CA GLY A 574 -28.84 -2.25 5.54
C GLY A 574 -28.55 -2.40 4.04
N PRO A 575 -29.57 -2.69 3.20
CA PRO A 575 -29.39 -2.77 1.75
C PRO A 575 -28.86 -1.45 1.16
N MET A 576 -29.30 -0.31 1.72
CA MET A 576 -28.81 1.01 1.33
C MET A 576 -27.33 1.22 1.67
N GLY A 577 -26.86 0.72 2.81
CA GLY A 577 -25.44 0.84 3.17
C GLY A 577 -24.54 -0.05 2.34
N VAL A 578 -24.97 -1.27 2.00
CA VAL A 578 -24.25 -2.13 1.06
C VAL A 578 -24.16 -1.48 -0.32
N TRP A 579 -25.25 -0.85 -0.77
CA TRP A 579 -25.28 -0.10 -2.03
C TRP A 579 -24.32 1.10 -1.98
N LEU A 580 -24.41 1.95 -0.95
CA LEU A 580 -23.54 3.11 -0.76
C LEU A 580 -22.07 2.71 -0.64
N ALA A 581 -21.75 1.64 0.09
CA ALA A 581 -20.39 1.14 0.23
C ALA A 581 -19.84 0.68 -1.13
N LYS A 582 -20.64 -0.03 -1.93
CA LYS A 582 -20.25 -0.48 -3.27
C LYS A 582 -19.99 0.70 -4.21
N TRP A 583 -20.92 1.65 -4.30
CA TRP A 583 -20.77 2.81 -5.18
C TRP A 583 -19.71 3.78 -4.69
N GLY A 584 -19.61 3.97 -3.38
CA GLY A 584 -18.55 4.74 -2.74
C GLY A 584 -17.17 4.16 -3.03
N GLU A 585 -17.01 2.83 -2.94
CA GLU A 585 -15.76 2.16 -3.32
C GLU A 585 -15.43 2.38 -4.81
N ARG A 586 -16.42 2.22 -5.71
CA ARG A 586 -16.22 2.45 -7.15
C ARG A 586 -15.80 3.88 -7.46
N ALA A 587 -16.48 4.87 -6.86
CA ALA A 587 -16.15 6.27 -7.04
C ALA A 587 -14.76 6.59 -6.49
N LEU A 588 -14.44 6.10 -5.28
CA LEU A 588 -13.14 6.30 -4.65
C LEU A 588 -12.02 5.68 -5.49
N PHE A 589 -12.20 4.45 -5.98
CA PHE A 589 -11.26 3.78 -6.86
C PHE A 589 -11.05 4.56 -8.15
N ALA A 590 -12.14 4.96 -8.82
CA ALA A 590 -12.10 5.65 -10.09
C ALA A 590 -11.39 7.00 -10.00
N LEU A 591 -11.74 7.82 -9.01
CA LEU A 591 -11.11 9.13 -8.76
C LEU A 591 -9.63 8.98 -8.38
N SER A 592 -9.32 8.03 -7.51
CA SER A 592 -7.94 7.80 -7.06
C SER A 592 -7.05 7.35 -8.21
N THR A 593 -7.53 6.41 -9.03
CA THR A 593 -6.77 5.88 -10.17
C THR A 593 -6.59 6.96 -11.24
N GLY A 594 -7.64 7.71 -11.59
CA GLY A 594 -7.54 8.83 -12.51
C GLY A 594 -6.53 9.89 -12.05
N THR A 595 -6.53 10.21 -10.75
CA THR A 595 -5.57 11.15 -10.15
C THR A 595 -4.13 10.66 -10.29
N VAL A 596 -3.88 9.40 -9.95
CA VAL A 596 -2.53 8.81 -10.01
C VAL A 596 -2.05 8.66 -11.46
N VAL A 597 -2.92 8.28 -12.40
CA VAL A 597 -2.60 8.18 -13.83
C VAL A 597 -2.26 9.57 -14.39
N SER A 598 -3.14 10.57 -14.18
CA SER A 598 -2.89 11.95 -14.63
C SER A 598 -1.60 12.52 -14.05
N ALA A 599 -1.33 12.29 -12.76
CA ALA A 599 -0.08 12.70 -12.14
C ALA A 599 1.13 11.95 -12.73
N THR A 600 1.02 10.66 -13.03
CA THR A 600 2.15 9.91 -13.63
C THR A 600 2.50 10.43 -15.03
N VAL A 601 1.50 10.83 -15.81
CA VAL A 601 1.69 11.39 -17.16
C VAL A 601 2.31 12.78 -17.10
N HIS A 602 1.73 13.69 -16.31
CA HIS A 602 2.05 15.12 -16.37
C HIS A 602 3.05 15.61 -15.32
N ARG A 603 3.15 14.90 -14.19
CA ARG A 603 3.96 15.26 -13.00
C ARG A 603 4.50 14.00 -12.29
N PRO A 604 5.30 13.16 -12.96
CA PRO A 604 5.81 11.90 -12.38
C PRO A 604 6.71 12.12 -11.14
N ASP A 605 7.19 13.34 -10.92
CA ASP A 605 7.90 13.80 -9.73
C ASP A 605 7.07 13.70 -8.44
N LEU A 606 5.74 13.89 -8.52
CA LEU A 606 4.86 13.87 -7.36
C LEU A 606 4.54 12.43 -6.89
N VAL A 607 4.54 11.46 -7.81
CA VAL A 607 4.12 10.08 -7.55
C VAL A 607 5.19 9.32 -6.75
N SER A 608 4.75 8.54 -5.76
CA SER A 608 5.61 7.71 -4.90
C SER A 608 6.24 6.53 -5.64
N GLY A 609 7.39 6.05 -5.16
CA GLY A 609 8.37 5.28 -5.92
C GLY A 609 7.85 4.01 -6.59
N VAL A 610 7.17 3.14 -5.83
CA VAL A 610 6.66 1.86 -6.38
C VAL A 610 5.63 2.11 -7.48
N VAL A 611 4.67 3.00 -7.23
CA VAL A 611 3.61 3.36 -8.19
C VAL A 611 4.20 4.06 -9.39
N ARG A 612 5.14 4.98 -9.19
CA ARG A 612 5.87 5.67 -10.27
C ARG A 612 6.60 4.69 -11.18
N GLY A 613 7.23 3.66 -10.62
CA GLY A 613 7.89 2.61 -11.40
C GLY A 613 6.89 1.78 -12.21
N ILE A 614 5.83 1.29 -11.57
CA ILE A 614 4.83 0.42 -12.21
C ILE A 614 4.02 1.19 -13.26
N LEU A 615 3.42 2.32 -12.90
CA LEU A 615 2.63 3.12 -13.84
C LEU A 615 3.51 3.79 -14.88
N GLY A 616 4.76 4.15 -14.55
CA GLY A 616 5.71 4.66 -15.55
C GLY A 616 5.97 3.63 -16.67
N LEU A 617 6.05 2.34 -16.33
CA LEU A 617 6.13 1.26 -17.32
C LEU A 617 4.81 1.06 -18.08
N ALA A 618 3.67 1.23 -17.43
CA ALA A 618 2.35 1.07 -18.05
C ALA A 618 2.03 2.20 -19.04
N VAL A 619 2.24 3.45 -18.60
CA VAL A 619 2.04 4.70 -19.35
C VAL A 619 3.03 4.79 -20.51
N GLY A 620 4.31 4.52 -20.25
CA GLY A 620 5.38 4.60 -21.25
C GLY A 620 5.39 5.94 -22.01
N ASP A 621 5.24 5.89 -23.34
CA ASP A 621 5.32 7.06 -24.23
C ASP A 621 3.92 7.62 -24.50
N TRP A 622 3.30 8.18 -23.45
CA TRP A 622 1.90 8.62 -23.47
C TRP A 622 1.55 9.60 -24.60
N ASP A 623 2.49 10.50 -24.94
CA ASP A 623 2.33 11.54 -25.97
C ASP A 623 3.22 11.30 -27.21
N GLY A 624 3.78 10.10 -27.39
CA GLY A 624 4.77 9.85 -28.45
C GLY A 624 6.13 10.54 -28.24
N LYS A 625 6.26 11.38 -27.20
CA LYS A 625 7.54 11.86 -26.68
C LYS A 625 8.08 10.78 -25.76
N ALA A 626 9.17 10.13 -26.17
CA ALA A 626 9.84 9.13 -25.36
C ALA A 626 10.09 9.69 -23.94
N VAL A 627 9.41 9.16 -22.91
CA VAL A 627 9.62 9.58 -21.52
C VAL A 627 10.94 8.96 -21.04
N LYS A 628 12.06 9.44 -21.59
CA LYS A 628 13.42 9.12 -21.15
C LYS A 628 13.72 9.89 -19.87
N GLN A 629 13.12 9.49 -18.75
CA GLN A 629 13.56 9.95 -17.43
C GLN A 629 13.86 8.84 -16.42
N ILE A 630 13.86 7.57 -16.82
CA ILE A 630 14.12 6.46 -15.88
C ILE A 630 15.61 6.14 -15.70
N LYS A 631 16.53 6.63 -16.56
CA LYS A 631 17.97 6.29 -16.47
C LYS A 631 18.89 7.35 -15.84
N LYS A 632 18.48 8.60 -15.62
CA LYS A 632 19.41 9.67 -15.19
C LYS A 632 19.56 9.87 -13.67
N ILE A 633 18.85 9.09 -12.84
CA ILE A 633 18.88 9.20 -11.37
C ILE A 633 19.48 7.96 -10.69
N SER A 634 19.86 6.92 -11.44
CA SER A 634 20.64 5.80 -10.89
C SER A 634 22.15 6.02 -10.97
N SER A 635 22.60 7.16 -11.51
CA SER A 635 24.02 7.53 -11.65
C SER A 635 24.35 8.90 -11.06
N LYS A 636 23.55 9.40 -10.12
CA LYS A 636 23.89 10.56 -9.29
C LYS A 636 23.61 10.24 -7.83
#